data_AF-A0A9X2RSR4-F1
#
_entry.id   AF-A0A9X2RSR4-F1
#
_cell.length_a   1.000
_cell.length_b   1.000
_cell.length_c   1.000
_cell.angle_alpha   90.00
_cell.angle_beta   90.00
_cell.angle_gamma   90.00
#
_symmetry.space_group_name_H-M   'P 1'
#
loop_
_entity.id
_entity.type
_entity.pdbx_description
1 polymer ?
#
loop_
_entity_poly.entity_id
_entity_poly.type
_entity_poly.pdbx_seq_one_letter_code
_entity_poly.pdbx_strand_id
1 'polypeptide(L)'
;MSGTGRGPSRTTRQELHQIEEGLKRGYRGLIDESGLEQKSGRDLERAWLSRAVAATALRRKTGLDHEACAKAVIDGYEDGGLDAVAVTDGAQVWLVQAKWNDRGNAGFNQNAALALVDGLSLLEQRKFEVFNDKLRPFTAQLDSALADARLKIHLVIALVGDDPLSKHATDVLDRAVEDHRGHGPMLGYELLDAGELLQQLKDDRAPAPVDVTVRMQKWIKRDTPFTAFQGTVAAGEVAEWYDRHGPRLFSQNIRNSLGLTTINSGIQKTLAEEPDNFWYFNNGITVLCDSIEERWIGRRRPDEPVDLILGNVSVVNGAQTVTSIHEARSLTPDTVEDADVSVRVIALGDLGDERATYAKRITQTTNTQNDVSLRDFIALDDTQARIREDFDLSLGKQYVYKRGEADPAPEAGCSVAHAAVALACAHRTPELAVRAKRSTDLLWESGRLGNYARLFGEEPSALRIWRCVLVHREVGEALERLHEQVRGRAADTTLRGDLLICHLVFQLLAPGMEDVDDPHFDLAPLLARVPDLVRPVVEWLIHQIDTVYGPQSFLTSTFTNEDRCKELVGLVLPMVRAERSVPEVPDTYQPPAPQPRRRRRPNAVPTLVTARLLAEGTPVLYVPMNAPEEKAVRAWLTADPRREQASWTNDRSKPLVWAYDGNPYSASGLVNRIWELAGWDQAPTAVQGPARWVVGGKKSLWDMAVEWLATEEETEG
;
A
#
# COMPACT_ATOMS: atom_id res chain seq x y z
N MET A 1 -45.02 0.24 -11.55
CA MET A 1 -44.02 -0.69 -12.11
C MET A 1 -43.59 -1.66 -11.04
N SER A 2 -43.44 -2.94 -11.41
CA SER A 2 -43.21 -4.08 -10.52
C SER A 2 -41.80 -4.08 -9.93
N GLY A 3 -41.69 -3.81 -8.62
CA GLY A 3 -40.44 -3.97 -7.87
C GLY A 3 -40.19 -5.43 -7.53
N THR A 4 -39.11 -5.98 -8.06
CA THR A 4 -38.55 -7.27 -7.64
C THR A 4 -38.06 -7.15 -6.19
N GLY A 5 -38.67 -7.92 -5.30
CA GLY A 5 -38.37 -7.93 -3.88
C GLY A 5 -36.94 -8.40 -3.57
N ARG A 6 -36.05 -7.44 -3.28
CA ARG A 6 -35.15 -7.54 -2.14
C ARG A 6 -35.78 -6.66 -1.06
N GLY A 7 -36.11 -7.24 0.11
CA GLY A 7 -36.54 -6.42 1.26
C GLY A 7 -35.41 -5.45 1.66
N PRO A 8 -35.72 -4.28 2.26
CA PRO A 8 -34.70 -3.32 2.66
C PRO A 8 -33.77 -3.98 3.68
N SER A 9 -32.51 -4.21 3.28
CA SER A 9 -31.45 -4.58 4.20
C SER A 9 -31.14 -3.36 5.06
N ARG A 10 -31.21 -3.52 6.38
CA ARG A 10 -30.88 -2.43 7.31
C ARG A 10 -29.47 -1.90 7.04
N THR A 11 -29.30 -0.58 6.95
CA THR A 11 -28.04 0.11 6.74
C THR A 11 -27.08 -0.40 7.81
N THR A 12 -26.01 -1.01 7.34
CA THR A 12 -25.00 -1.58 8.22
C THR A 12 -24.24 -0.44 8.91
N ARG A 13 -23.63 -0.72 10.08
CA ARG A 13 -22.78 0.28 10.76
C ARG A 13 -21.60 0.73 9.88
N GLN A 14 -21.08 -0.19 9.09
CA GLN A 14 -19.99 0.07 8.14
C GLN A 14 -20.43 1.03 7.04
N GLU A 15 -21.55 0.76 6.36
CA GLU A 15 -22.08 1.67 5.33
C GLU A 15 -22.38 3.05 5.91
N LEU A 16 -22.96 3.13 7.11
CA LEU A 16 -23.21 4.40 7.76
C LEU A 16 -21.91 5.20 7.99
N HIS A 17 -20.85 4.53 8.45
CA HIS A 17 -19.55 5.16 8.64
C HIS A 17 -18.92 5.59 7.30
N GLN A 18 -19.04 4.77 6.25
CA GLN A 18 -18.58 5.11 4.90
C GLN A 18 -19.29 6.36 4.36
N ILE A 19 -20.61 6.46 4.57
CA ILE A 19 -21.37 7.65 4.17
C ILE A 19 -20.88 8.86 4.99
N GLU A 20 -20.77 8.73 6.32
CA GLU A 20 -20.29 9.81 7.18
C GLU A 20 -18.93 10.38 6.73
N GLU A 21 -17.95 9.52 6.51
CA GLU A 21 -16.60 9.92 6.08
C GLU A 21 -16.56 10.39 4.63
N GLY A 22 -17.37 9.80 3.75
CA GLY A 22 -17.54 10.26 2.37
C GLY A 22 -18.08 11.68 2.31
N LEU A 23 -19.14 11.98 3.07
CA LEU A 23 -19.73 13.31 3.20
C LEU A 23 -18.72 14.31 3.75
N LYS A 24 -18.04 13.98 4.86
CA LYS A 24 -16.99 14.82 5.44
C LYS A 24 -15.89 15.13 4.43
N ARG A 25 -15.44 14.13 3.67
CA ARG A 25 -14.38 14.32 2.68
C ARG A 25 -14.81 15.18 1.49
N GLY A 26 -16.02 14.96 0.96
CA GLY A 26 -16.52 15.67 -0.21
C GLY A 26 -16.92 17.13 0.07
N TYR A 27 -17.36 17.43 1.29
CA TYR A 27 -18.03 18.70 1.60
C TYR A 27 -17.39 19.54 2.72
N ARG A 28 -16.34 19.06 3.39
CA ARG A 28 -15.64 19.82 4.43
C ARG A 28 -15.16 21.17 3.88
N GLY A 29 -15.58 22.24 4.53
CA GLY A 29 -15.28 23.62 4.14
C GLY A 29 -16.14 24.17 2.99
N LEU A 30 -17.08 23.40 2.44
CA LEU A 30 -17.99 23.83 1.37
C LEU A 30 -19.41 24.10 1.88
N ILE A 31 -19.89 23.29 2.84
CA ILE A 31 -21.23 23.45 3.41
C ILE A 31 -21.27 24.73 4.25
N ASP A 32 -22.29 25.55 4.00
CA ASP A 32 -22.58 26.71 4.82
C ASP A 32 -22.98 26.26 6.23
N GLU A 33 -22.26 26.74 7.25
CA GLU A 33 -22.49 26.42 8.67
C GLU A 33 -23.30 27.49 9.41
N SER A 34 -23.75 28.54 8.71
CA SER A 34 -24.58 29.59 9.28
C SER A 34 -25.86 29.00 9.90
N GLY A 35 -26.23 29.52 11.08
CA GLY A 35 -27.37 29.06 11.87
C GLY A 35 -27.10 27.80 12.70
N LEU A 36 -25.89 27.24 12.66
CA LEU A 36 -25.49 26.10 13.50
C LEU A 36 -24.73 26.53 14.76
N GLU A 37 -24.52 27.83 14.99
CA GLU A 37 -23.66 28.38 16.05
C GLU A 37 -24.16 28.05 17.47
N GLN A 38 -25.46 27.76 17.61
CA GLN A 38 -26.07 27.38 18.89
C GLN A 38 -25.95 25.88 19.18
N LYS A 39 -25.55 25.06 18.20
CA LYS A 39 -25.39 23.61 18.36
C LYS A 39 -23.96 23.30 18.81
N SER A 40 -23.78 22.22 19.58
CA SER A 40 -22.45 21.77 20.01
C SER A 40 -22.32 20.26 19.94
N GLY A 41 -21.08 19.78 19.82
CA GLY A 41 -20.75 18.35 19.76
C GLY A 41 -21.50 17.61 18.64
N ARG A 42 -22.14 16.50 18.98
CA ARG A 42 -22.84 15.63 18.01
C ARG A 42 -24.04 16.28 17.33
N ASP A 43 -24.71 17.25 17.98
CA ASP A 43 -25.87 17.90 17.36
C ASP A 43 -25.46 18.86 16.24
N LEU A 44 -24.29 19.49 16.36
CA LEU A 44 -23.68 20.28 15.30
C LEU A 44 -23.32 19.36 14.11
N GLU A 45 -22.64 18.25 14.40
CA GLU A 45 -22.21 17.30 13.38
C GLU A 45 -23.39 16.66 12.65
N ARG A 46 -24.46 16.26 13.36
CA ARG A 46 -25.68 15.73 12.74
C ARG A 46 -26.33 16.74 11.79
N ALA A 47 -26.40 18.01 12.19
CA ALA A 47 -26.97 19.05 11.34
C ALA A 47 -26.12 19.27 10.08
N TRP A 48 -24.79 19.30 10.25
CA TRP A 48 -23.86 19.39 9.13
C TRP A 48 -23.99 18.19 8.18
N LEU A 49 -24.12 16.97 8.72
CA LEU A 49 -24.30 15.75 7.92
C LEU A 49 -25.62 15.77 7.15
N SER A 50 -26.74 16.23 7.74
CA SER A 50 -28.00 16.39 6.98
C SER A 50 -27.84 17.35 5.80
N ARG A 51 -27.13 18.48 5.97
CA ARG A 51 -26.82 19.41 4.88
C ARG A 51 -25.99 18.75 3.77
N ALA A 52 -24.97 17.98 4.15
CA ALA A 52 -24.14 17.25 3.19
C ALA A 52 -24.92 16.13 2.46
N VAL A 53 -25.88 15.48 3.12
CA VAL A 53 -26.81 14.53 2.48
C VAL A 53 -27.65 15.24 1.41
N ALA A 54 -28.18 16.43 1.71
CA ALA A 54 -28.94 17.22 0.73
C ALA A 54 -28.10 17.58 -0.52
N ALA A 55 -26.86 18.02 -0.30
CA ALA A 55 -25.93 18.30 -1.40
C ALA A 55 -25.62 17.05 -2.24
N THR A 56 -25.39 15.90 -1.59
CA THR A 56 -25.12 14.62 -2.26
C THR A 56 -26.31 14.13 -3.08
N ALA A 57 -27.53 14.31 -2.56
CA ALA A 57 -28.76 14.01 -3.27
C ALA A 57 -28.90 14.85 -4.55
N LEU A 58 -28.65 16.17 -4.47
CA LEU A 58 -28.59 17.03 -5.66
C LEU A 58 -27.52 16.55 -6.64
N ARG A 59 -26.33 16.23 -6.15
CA ARG A 59 -25.23 15.78 -6.99
C ARG A 59 -25.61 14.53 -7.81
N ARG A 60 -26.24 13.55 -7.16
CA ARG A 60 -26.72 12.33 -7.82
C ARG A 60 -27.75 12.59 -8.92
N LYS A 61 -28.62 13.58 -8.73
CA LYS A 61 -29.71 13.89 -9.67
C LYS A 61 -29.33 14.85 -10.77
N THR A 62 -28.38 15.74 -10.51
CA THR A 62 -28.03 16.85 -11.41
C THR A 62 -26.68 16.68 -12.09
N GLY A 63 -25.77 15.86 -11.53
CA GLY A 63 -24.39 15.72 -12.00
C GLY A 63 -23.52 16.96 -11.75
N LEU A 64 -24.01 17.94 -10.98
CA LEU A 64 -23.25 19.13 -10.60
C LEU A 64 -22.05 18.77 -9.70
N ASP A 65 -21.06 19.67 -9.65
CA ASP A 65 -19.90 19.47 -8.77
C ASP A 65 -20.23 19.72 -7.29
N HIS A 66 -19.28 19.36 -6.41
CA HIS A 66 -19.45 19.49 -4.96
C HIS A 66 -19.70 20.93 -4.51
N GLU A 67 -19.06 21.92 -5.14
CA GLU A 67 -19.17 23.31 -4.74
C GLU A 67 -20.54 23.90 -5.13
N ALA A 68 -21.01 23.60 -6.33
CA ALA A 68 -22.34 23.98 -6.80
C ALA A 68 -23.43 23.33 -5.95
N CYS A 69 -23.31 22.04 -5.63
CA CYS A 69 -24.26 21.34 -4.77
C CYS A 69 -24.25 21.87 -3.33
N ALA A 70 -23.09 22.21 -2.77
CA ALA A 70 -23.01 22.78 -1.43
C ALA A 70 -23.66 24.16 -1.34
N LYS A 71 -23.46 25.02 -2.36
CA LYS A 71 -24.11 26.35 -2.46
C LYS A 71 -25.63 26.26 -2.66
N ALA A 72 -26.11 25.15 -3.21
CA ALA A 72 -27.53 24.86 -3.41
C ALA A 72 -28.27 24.42 -2.14
N VAL A 73 -27.55 24.16 -1.04
CA VAL A 73 -28.14 23.83 0.26
C VAL A 73 -28.68 25.11 0.91
N ILE A 74 -29.98 25.11 1.20
CA ILE A 74 -30.71 26.22 1.82
C ILE A 74 -31.23 25.89 3.23
N ASP A 75 -30.97 24.68 3.74
CA ASP A 75 -31.32 24.26 5.10
C ASP A 75 -30.97 25.33 6.15
N GLY A 76 -31.95 25.61 7.00
CA GLY A 76 -31.85 26.63 8.03
C GLY A 76 -33.20 27.04 8.59
N TYR A 77 -33.21 28.08 9.42
CA TYR A 77 -34.47 28.71 9.82
C TYR A 77 -35.19 29.26 8.57
N GLU A 78 -36.51 29.11 8.50
CA GLU A 78 -37.34 29.59 7.37
C GLU A 78 -36.91 29.07 5.99
N ASP A 79 -36.50 27.81 5.90
CA ASP A 79 -36.21 27.13 4.63
C ASP A 79 -37.47 26.59 3.91
N GLY A 80 -38.64 26.71 4.54
CA GLY A 80 -39.91 26.25 3.99
C GLY A 80 -40.03 24.73 3.86
N GLY A 81 -39.22 23.96 4.61
CA GLY A 81 -39.19 22.50 4.50
C GLY A 81 -38.39 21.98 3.31
N LEU A 82 -37.58 22.84 2.69
CA LEU A 82 -36.68 22.52 1.58
C LEU A 82 -35.24 22.65 2.06
N ASP A 83 -34.46 21.59 1.96
CA ASP A 83 -33.07 21.58 2.43
C ASP A 83 -32.10 22.01 1.33
N ALA A 84 -32.44 21.74 0.05
CA ALA A 84 -31.65 22.17 -1.09
C ALA A 84 -32.50 22.38 -2.35
N VAL A 85 -32.02 23.23 -3.26
CA VAL A 85 -32.71 23.56 -4.52
C VAL A 85 -31.74 23.68 -5.69
N ALA A 86 -32.12 23.14 -6.86
CA ALA A 86 -31.38 23.34 -8.10
C ALA A 86 -32.31 23.47 -9.30
N VAL A 87 -31.84 24.21 -10.33
CA VAL A 87 -32.49 24.27 -11.64
C VAL A 87 -31.53 23.76 -12.70
N THR A 88 -31.89 22.70 -13.42
CA THR A 88 -31.12 22.17 -14.56
C THR A 88 -31.90 22.31 -15.86
N ASP A 89 -31.18 22.40 -16.98
CA ASP A 89 -31.75 22.53 -18.34
C ASP A 89 -32.76 23.68 -18.52
N GLY A 90 -32.73 24.67 -17.61
CA GLY A 90 -33.64 25.82 -17.57
C GLY A 90 -35.10 25.52 -17.17
N ALA A 91 -35.48 24.24 -17.04
CA ALA A 91 -36.88 23.84 -16.81
C ALA A 91 -37.03 22.60 -15.90
N GLN A 92 -35.95 22.03 -15.38
CA GLN A 92 -36.01 20.96 -14.37
C GLN A 92 -35.72 21.58 -13.00
N VAL A 93 -36.70 21.59 -12.11
CA VAL A 93 -36.54 22.09 -10.73
C VAL A 93 -36.41 20.90 -9.79
N TRP A 94 -35.33 20.86 -9.03
CA TRP A 94 -35.02 19.83 -8.05
C TRP A 94 -35.15 20.41 -6.65
N LEU A 95 -36.04 19.85 -5.84
CA LEU A 95 -36.30 20.26 -4.47
C LEU A 95 -35.97 19.08 -3.56
N VAL A 96 -35.03 19.27 -2.63
CA VAL A 96 -34.53 18.20 -1.78
C VAL A 96 -34.98 18.41 -0.34
N GLN A 97 -35.42 17.35 0.32
CA GLN A 97 -35.50 17.26 1.78
C GLN A 97 -34.64 16.09 2.26
N ALA A 98 -33.73 16.34 3.18
CA ALA A 98 -32.69 15.40 3.60
C ALA A 98 -32.72 15.14 5.11
N LYS A 99 -32.22 13.96 5.52
CA LYS A 99 -32.12 13.64 6.95
C LYS A 99 -31.03 12.63 7.25
N TRP A 100 -30.12 13.03 8.15
CA TRP A 100 -29.14 12.15 8.78
C TRP A 100 -29.66 11.57 10.11
N ASN A 101 -29.28 10.32 10.41
CA ASN A 101 -29.43 9.71 11.72
C ASN A 101 -28.24 8.79 12.03
N ASP A 102 -27.64 8.94 13.21
CA ASP A 102 -26.44 8.18 13.65
C ASP A 102 -26.65 6.67 13.81
N ARG A 103 -27.90 6.19 13.71
CA ARG A 103 -28.24 4.76 13.72
C ARG A 103 -28.61 4.21 12.34
N GLY A 104 -28.59 5.03 11.30
CA GLY A 104 -29.01 4.63 9.95
C GLY A 104 -30.50 4.28 9.88
N ASN A 105 -31.34 4.94 10.66
CA ASN A 105 -32.81 4.75 10.66
C ASN A 105 -33.54 6.07 10.51
N ALA A 106 -33.03 6.96 9.65
CA ALA A 106 -33.68 8.21 9.35
C ALA A 106 -35.05 7.96 8.69
N GLY A 107 -36.13 8.18 9.45
CA GLY A 107 -37.50 8.06 8.93
C GLY A 107 -38.07 9.38 8.40
N PHE A 108 -39.02 9.25 7.47
CA PHE A 108 -39.79 10.35 6.86
C PHE A 108 -41.28 10.24 7.21
N ASN A 109 -41.78 11.22 7.94
CA ASN A 109 -43.14 11.23 8.50
C ASN A 109 -44.06 12.18 7.75
N GLN A 110 -45.35 12.16 8.10
CA GLN A 110 -46.37 13.00 7.47
C GLN A 110 -46.07 14.50 7.62
N ASN A 111 -45.52 14.94 8.75
CA ASN A 111 -45.22 16.37 8.98
C ASN A 111 -44.11 16.87 8.05
N ALA A 112 -43.07 16.05 7.83
CA ALA A 112 -42.03 16.32 6.84
C ALA A 112 -42.62 16.42 5.42
N ALA A 113 -43.47 15.46 5.03
CA ALA A 113 -44.15 15.50 3.73
C ALA A 113 -45.01 16.76 3.54
N LEU A 114 -45.76 17.16 4.56
CA LEU A 114 -46.58 18.37 4.52
C LEU A 114 -45.72 19.63 4.39
N ALA A 115 -44.59 19.71 5.11
CA ALA A 115 -43.67 20.84 5.00
C ALA A 115 -43.06 20.95 3.59
N LEU A 116 -42.62 19.83 3.01
CA LEU A 116 -42.08 19.78 1.65
C LEU A 116 -43.10 20.26 0.60
N VAL A 117 -44.36 19.81 0.71
CA VAL A 117 -45.46 20.21 -0.19
C VAL A 117 -45.86 21.67 0.01
N ASP A 118 -45.83 22.18 1.25
CA ASP A 118 -46.09 23.60 1.54
C ASP A 118 -44.98 24.48 0.95
N GLY A 119 -43.71 24.10 1.11
CA GLY A 119 -42.57 24.75 0.47
C GLY A 119 -42.71 24.82 -1.06
N LEU A 120 -43.07 23.70 -1.71
CA LEU A 120 -43.40 23.68 -3.13
C LEU A 120 -44.51 24.69 -3.48
N SER A 121 -45.59 24.70 -2.71
CA SER A 121 -46.74 25.59 -2.93
C SER A 121 -46.34 27.07 -2.83
N LEU A 122 -45.44 27.43 -1.91
CA LEU A 122 -44.90 28.78 -1.78
C LEU A 122 -44.05 29.18 -2.99
N LEU A 123 -43.23 28.26 -3.51
CA LEU A 123 -42.42 28.50 -4.72
C LEU A 123 -43.30 28.72 -5.95
N GLU A 124 -44.32 27.90 -6.17
CA GLU A 124 -45.25 28.06 -7.30
C GLU A 124 -46.03 29.38 -7.24
N GLN A 125 -46.34 29.85 -6.03
CA GLN A 125 -46.98 31.14 -5.79
C GLN A 125 -46.00 32.34 -5.90
N ARG A 126 -44.72 32.09 -6.20
CA ARG A 126 -43.64 33.10 -6.27
C ARG A 126 -43.42 33.86 -4.96
N LYS A 127 -43.74 33.24 -3.82
CA LYS A 127 -43.56 33.82 -2.49
C LYS A 127 -42.14 33.61 -1.97
N PHE A 128 -41.14 34.04 -2.75
CA PHE A 128 -39.74 33.84 -2.43
C PHE A 128 -39.29 34.58 -1.16
N GLU A 129 -39.97 35.67 -0.83
CA GLU A 129 -39.71 36.51 0.35
C GLU A 129 -39.98 35.83 1.69
N VAL A 130 -40.69 34.71 1.70
CA VAL A 130 -40.98 33.92 2.91
C VAL A 130 -39.82 32.97 3.25
N PHE A 131 -38.97 32.69 2.28
CA PHE A 131 -37.80 31.83 2.46
C PHE A 131 -36.60 32.62 2.97
N ASN A 132 -35.69 31.91 3.60
CA ASN A 132 -34.43 32.48 4.07
C ASN A 132 -33.54 33.03 2.96
N ASP A 133 -32.54 33.81 3.36
CA ASP A 133 -31.64 34.51 2.44
C ASP A 133 -30.82 33.57 1.54
N LYS A 134 -30.72 32.27 1.89
CA LYS A 134 -30.00 31.27 1.10
C LYS A 134 -30.74 30.91 -0.19
N LEU A 135 -32.07 31.10 -0.26
CA LEU A 135 -32.82 30.90 -1.50
C LEU A 135 -32.57 32.01 -2.53
N ARG A 136 -32.24 33.24 -2.07
CA ARG A 136 -32.15 34.43 -2.93
C ARG A 136 -31.34 34.24 -4.22
N PRO A 137 -30.15 33.60 -4.21
CA PRO A 137 -29.36 33.37 -5.42
C PRO A 137 -30.07 32.54 -6.50
N PHE A 138 -31.05 31.71 -6.13
CA PHE A 138 -31.77 30.81 -7.03
C PHE A 138 -33.09 31.41 -7.56
N THR A 139 -33.59 32.47 -6.94
CA THR A 139 -34.91 33.05 -7.25
C THR A 139 -35.12 33.41 -8.72
N ALA A 140 -34.12 34.01 -9.37
CA ALA A 140 -34.21 34.36 -10.78
C ALA A 140 -34.28 33.12 -11.70
N GLN A 141 -33.53 32.07 -11.38
CA GLN A 141 -33.56 30.81 -12.13
C GLN A 141 -34.89 30.07 -11.89
N LEU A 142 -35.38 30.07 -10.64
CA LEU A 142 -36.65 29.47 -10.27
C LEU A 142 -37.82 30.17 -10.94
N ASP A 143 -37.90 31.50 -10.91
CA ASP A 143 -38.98 32.26 -11.57
C ASP A 143 -38.99 32.02 -13.09
N SER A 144 -37.80 31.99 -13.70
CA SER A 144 -37.67 31.64 -15.12
C SER A 144 -38.12 30.21 -15.43
N ALA A 145 -37.73 29.23 -14.61
CA ALA A 145 -38.14 27.83 -14.81
C ALA A 145 -39.64 27.63 -14.57
N LEU A 146 -40.20 28.28 -13.54
CA LEU A 146 -41.62 28.25 -13.20
C LEU A 146 -42.51 28.86 -14.30
N ALA A 147 -41.94 29.70 -15.17
CA ALA A 147 -42.61 30.25 -16.34
C ALA A 147 -42.44 29.41 -17.62
N ASP A 148 -41.57 28.40 -17.65
CA ASP A 148 -41.32 27.56 -18.83
C ASP A 148 -42.41 26.48 -19.01
N ALA A 149 -42.95 26.34 -20.22
CA ALA A 149 -43.98 25.35 -20.53
C ALA A 149 -43.50 23.88 -20.42
N ARG A 150 -42.19 23.64 -20.40
CA ARG A 150 -41.55 22.32 -20.28
C ARG A 150 -41.19 21.96 -18.84
N LEU A 151 -41.62 22.78 -17.88
CA LEU A 151 -41.29 22.64 -16.46
C LEU A 151 -41.60 21.24 -15.93
N LYS A 152 -40.62 20.66 -15.25
CA LYS A 152 -40.77 19.46 -14.43
C LYS A 152 -40.21 19.72 -13.05
N ILE A 153 -40.95 19.31 -12.04
CA ILE A 153 -40.56 19.50 -10.64
C ILE A 153 -40.31 18.11 -10.05
N HIS A 154 -39.15 17.94 -9.44
CA HIS A 154 -38.71 16.69 -8.82
C HIS A 154 -38.52 16.92 -7.32
N LEU A 155 -39.32 16.25 -6.51
CA LEU A 155 -39.17 16.20 -5.06
C LEU A 155 -38.27 15.02 -4.69
N VAL A 156 -37.12 15.30 -4.09
CA VAL A 156 -36.14 14.28 -3.72
C VAL A 156 -36.08 14.17 -2.22
N ILE A 157 -36.42 13.01 -1.68
CA ILE A 157 -36.39 12.74 -0.25
C ILE A 157 -35.14 11.92 0.01
N ALA A 158 -34.13 12.48 0.68
CA ALA A 158 -32.84 11.82 0.90
C ALA A 158 -32.68 11.39 2.36
N LEU A 159 -32.71 10.08 2.62
CA LEU A 159 -32.69 9.53 3.97
C LEU A 159 -31.48 8.63 4.16
N VAL A 160 -30.72 8.87 5.23
CA VAL A 160 -29.72 7.90 5.69
C VAL A 160 -30.39 6.86 6.59
N GLY A 161 -31.10 5.96 5.92
CA GLY A 161 -31.77 4.79 6.45
C GLY A 161 -32.61 4.11 5.37
N ASP A 162 -33.06 2.90 5.66
CA ASP A 162 -33.79 2.05 4.68
C ASP A 162 -35.27 1.89 5.02
N ASP A 163 -35.76 2.70 5.97
CA ASP A 163 -37.18 2.73 6.29
C ASP A 163 -37.95 3.32 5.09
N PRO A 164 -38.91 2.58 4.51
CA PRO A 164 -39.72 3.12 3.45
C PRO A 164 -40.53 4.32 3.96
N LEU A 165 -40.95 5.18 3.03
CA LEU A 165 -41.84 6.29 3.35
C LEU A 165 -43.07 5.76 4.11
N SER A 166 -43.41 6.43 5.22
CA SER A 166 -44.61 6.07 5.98
C SER A 166 -45.85 6.22 5.09
N LYS A 167 -46.86 5.35 5.24
CA LYS A 167 -48.08 5.40 4.44
C LYS A 167 -48.72 6.80 4.43
N HIS A 168 -48.75 7.47 5.59
CA HIS A 168 -49.29 8.83 5.71
C HIS A 168 -48.46 9.89 4.96
N ALA A 169 -47.13 9.73 4.89
CA ALA A 169 -46.29 10.60 4.07
C ALA A 169 -46.51 10.35 2.57
N THR A 170 -46.57 9.08 2.17
CA THR A 170 -46.89 8.68 0.78
C THR A 170 -48.25 9.23 0.35
N ASP A 171 -49.29 9.11 1.19
CA ASP A 171 -50.63 9.65 0.90
C ASP A 171 -50.62 11.17 0.67
N VAL A 172 -49.73 11.93 1.35
CA VAL A 172 -49.59 13.38 1.15
C VAL A 172 -48.90 13.69 -0.18
N LEU A 173 -47.82 12.98 -0.50
CA LEU A 173 -47.05 13.18 -1.73
C LEU A 173 -47.84 12.74 -2.98
N ASP A 174 -48.55 11.62 -2.90
CA ASP A 174 -49.39 11.12 -4.00
C ASP A 174 -50.52 12.11 -4.31
N ARG A 175 -51.17 12.69 -3.29
CA ARG A 175 -52.16 13.75 -3.50
C ARG A 175 -51.56 14.98 -4.17
N ALA A 176 -50.39 15.42 -3.70
CA ALA A 176 -49.69 16.53 -4.34
C ALA A 176 -49.44 16.22 -5.82
N VAL A 177 -48.93 15.03 -6.16
CA VAL A 177 -48.73 14.62 -7.57
C VAL A 177 -50.05 14.61 -8.35
N GLU A 178 -51.13 14.07 -7.79
CA GLU A 178 -52.45 14.00 -8.45
C GLU A 178 -53.02 15.39 -8.75
N ASP A 179 -52.94 16.32 -7.80
CA ASP A 179 -53.42 17.70 -7.94
C ASP A 179 -52.71 18.44 -9.10
N HIS A 180 -51.49 18.02 -9.46
CA HIS A 180 -50.67 18.65 -10.50
C HIS A 180 -50.79 17.96 -11.88
N ARG A 181 -51.49 16.82 -12.01
CA ARG A 181 -51.60 16.07 -13.29
C ARG A 181 -52.50 16.72 -14.36
N GLY A 182 -53.27 17.76 -14.01
CA GLY A 182 -54.34 18.30 -14.88
C GLY A 182 -54.09 19.66 -15.55
N HIS A 183 -53.27 20.56 -14.98
CA HIS A 183 -53.26 21.97 -15.38
C HIS A 183 -51.90 22.70 -15.27
N GLY A 184 -50.79 22.00 -15.04
CA GLY A 184 -49.48 22.62 -14.76
C GLY A 184 -48.35 21.57 -14.74
N PRO A 185 -47.12 21.95 -14.32
CA PRO A 185 -45.90 21.17 -14.54
C PRO A 185 -45.95 19.73 -14.00
N MET A 186 -45.23 18.83 -14.68
CA MET A 186 -45.21 17.40 -14.36
C MET A 186 -44.40 17.16 -13.06
N LEU A 187 -45.08 17.20 -11.91
CA LEU A 187 -44.54 16.92 -10.58
C LEU A 187 -44.27 15.42 -10.38
N GLY A 188 -43.09 15.07 -9.87
CA GLY A 188 -42.73 13.72 -9.43
C GLY A 188 -41.99 13.75 -8.10
N TYR A 189 -41.98 12.63 -7.37
CA TYR A 189 -41.15 12.46 -6.18
C TYR A 189 -40.40 11.14 -6.20
N GLU A 190 -39.27 11.10 -5.51
CA GLU A 190 -38.45 9.91 -5.33
C GLU A 190 -37.77 9.88 -3.96
N LEU A 191 -37.51 8.68 -3.46
CA LEU A 191 -36.75 8.42 -2.24
C LEU A 191 -35.33 8.00 -2.64
N LEU A 192 -34.33 8.72 -2.15
CA LEU A 192 -32.93 8.30 -2.13
C LEU A 192 -32.61 7.72 -0.76
N ASP A 193 -32.30 6.43 -0.71
CA ASP A 193 -31.91 5.74 0.51
C ASP A 193 -30.39 5.79 0.77
N ALA A 194 -29.96 5.17 1.87
CA ALA A 194 -28.55 5.10 2.24
C ALA A 194 -27.69 4.40 1.17
N GLY A 195 -28.23 3.38 0.49
CA GLY A 195 -27.52 2.63 -0.55
C GLY A 195 -27.26 3.50 -1.78
N GLU A 196 -28.24 4.29 -2.21
CA GLU A 196 -28.08 5.23 -3.33
C GLU A 196 -27.12 6.37 -3.02
N LEU A 197 -27.15 6.89 -1.79
CA LEU A 197 -26.21 7.90 -1.33
C LEU A 197 -24.78 7.34 -1.28
N LEU A 198 -24.61 6.13 -0.75
CA LEU A 198 -23.32 5.45 -0.74
C LEU A 198 -22.81 5.18 -2.16
N GLN A 199 -23.68 4.77 -3.09
CA GLN A 199 -23.30 4.59 -4.49
C GLN A 199 -22.80 5.90 -5.10
N GLN A 200 -23.47 7.03 -4.84
CA GLN A 200 -22.99 8.33 -5.30
C GLN A 200 -21.58 8.65 -4.76
N LEU A 201 -21.34 8.40 -3.48
CA LEU A 201 -20.02 8.62 -2.87
C LEU A 201 -18.95 7.70 -3.45
N LYS A 202 -19.31 6.50 -3.89
CA LYS A 202 -18.42 5.60 -4.63
C LYS A 202 -18.11 6.14 -6.02
N ASP A 203 -19.13 6.61 -6.73
CA ASP A 203 -18.99 7.19 -8.07
C ASP A 203 -18.07 8.42 -8.06
N ASP A 204 -18.13 9.23 -7.01
CA ASP A 204 -17.28 10.41 -6.81
C ASP A 204 -15.79 10.07 -6.69
N ARG A 205 -15.50 8.81 -6.34
CA ARG A 205 -14.14 8.29 -6.17
C ARG A 205 -13.72 7.35 -7.29
N ALA A 206 -14.65 6.97 -8.16
CA ALA A 206 -14.34 6.13 -9.29
C ALA A 206 -13.28 6.84 -10.16
N PRO A 207 -12.20 6.16 -10.55
CA PRO A 207 -11.24 6.74 -11.47
C PRO A 207 -11.93 7.06 -12.79
N ALA A 208 -11.56 8.17 -13.42
CA ALA A 208 -12.10 8.54 -14.72
C ALA A 208 -11.96 7.37 -15.72
N PRO A 209 -12.99 7.09 -16.54
CA PRO A 209 -12.95 6.05 -17.56
C PRO A 209 -11.72 6.17 -18.45
N VAL A 210 -11.24 5.02 -18.91
CA VAL A 210 -10.07 4.94 -19.79
C VAL A 210 -10.57 4.72 -21.22
N ASP A 211 -10.53 5.76 -22.04
CA ASP A 211 -10.98 5.67 -23.43
C ASP A 211 -9.77 5.56 -24.37
N VAL A 212 -9.80 4.57 -25.26
CA VAL A 212 -8.68 4.26 -26.17
C VAL A 212 -9.21 4.11 -27.59
N THR A 213 -8.51 4.68 -28.55
CA THR A 213 -8.72 4.37 -29.97
C THR A 213 -7.70 3.32 -30.39
N VAL A 214 -8.16 2.26 -31.04
CA VAL A 214 -7.34 1.14 -31.53
C VAL A 214 -7.43 1.08 -33.04
N ARG A 215 -6.33 1.35 -33.75
CA ARG A 215 -6.23 1.11 -35.19
C ARG A 215 -5.85 -0.34 -35.45
N MET A 216 -6.84 -1.13 -35.87
CA MET A 216 -6.68 -2.55 -36.06
C MET A 216 -6.60 -2.92 -37.54
N GLN A 217 -5.61 -3.75 -37.88
CA GLN A 217 -5.42 -4.35 -39.20
C GLN A 217 -5.67 -5.86 -39.16
N LYS A 218 -5.91 -6.49 -40.33
CA LYS A 218 -6.04 -7.95 -40.46
C LYS A 218 -7.03 -8.55 -39.44
N TRP A 219 -8.21 -7.93 -39.34
CA TRP A 219 -9.15 -8.18 -38.25
C TRP A 219 -10.24 -9.19 -38.59
N ILE A 220 -10.76 -9.83 -37.54
CA ILE A 220 -11.94 -10.69 -37.58
C ILE A 220 -12.93 -10.15 -36.55
N LYS A 221 -14.19 -9.98 -36.96
CA LYS A 221 -15.28 -9.54 -36.08
C LYS A 221 -16.16 -10.73 -35.68
N ARG A 222 -16.59 -10.73 -34.42
CA ARG A 222 -17.67 -11.57 -33.89
C ARG A 222 -18.73 -10.69 -33.25
N ASP A 223 -19.99 -10.98 -33.52
CA ASP A 223 -21.11 -10.25 -32.91
C ASP A 223 -21.75 -11.02 -31.74
N THR A 224 -21.49 -12.33 -31.60
CA THR A 224 -22.13 -13.21 -30.60
C THR A 224 -21.12 -14.03 -29.80
N PRO A 225 -21.31 -14.22 -28.48
CA PRO A 225 -22.37 -13.64 -27.64
C PRO A 225 -22.20 -12.13 -27.37
N PHE A 226 -21.01 -11.59 -27.67
CA PHE A 226 -20.65 -10.19 -27.50
C PHE A 226 -19.90 -9.70 -28.73
N THR A 227 -20.00 -8.40 -29.01
CA THR A 227 -19.20 -7.76 -30.06
C THR A 227 -17.73 -7.84 -29.69
N ALA A 228 -16.93 -8.49 -30.53
CA ALA A 228 -15.51 -8.67 -30.33
C ALA A 228 -14.74 -8.54 -31.65
N PHE A 229 -13.54 -7.98 -31.56
CA PHE A 229 -12.60 -7.88 -32.66
C PHE A 229 -11.31 -8.59 -32.27
N GLN A 230 -10.69 -9.26 -33.23
CA GLN A 230 -9.33 -9.78 -33.08
C GLN A 230 -8.53 -9.43 -34.33
N GLY A 231 -7.37 -8.81 -34.17
CA GLY A 231 -6.53 -8.38 -35.28
C GLY A 231 -5.13 -7.97 -34.81
N THR A 232 -4.41 -7.28 -35.69
CA THR A 232 -3.04 -6.83 -35.46
C THR A 232 -3.03 -5.33 -35.21
N VAL A 233 -2.22 -4.89 -34.23
CA VAL A 233 -2.02 -3.49 -33.85
C VAL A 233 -0.52 -3.24 -33.76
N ALA A 234 -0.07 -2.07 -34.18
CA ALA A 234 1.34 -1.68 -34.06
C ALA A 234 1.74 -1.56 -32.59
N ALA A 235 2.94 -2.03 -32.23
CA ALA A 235 3.42 -1.97 -30.86
C ALA A 235 3.60 -0.50 -30.38
N GLY A 236 3.98 0.42 -31.27
CA GLY A 236 4.04 1.86 -30.98
C GLY A 236 2.72 2.41 -30.43
N GLU A 237 1.58 2.02 -31.00
CA GLU A 237 0.26 2.45 -30.55
C GLU A 237 -0.08 1.90 -29.14
N VAL A 238 0.32 0.65 -28.88
CA VAL A 238 0.14 0.03 -27.55
C VAL A 238 0.98 0.76 -26.49
N ALA A 239 2.18 1.22 -26.84
CA ALA A 239 2.99 2.06 -25.96
C ALA A 239 2.26 3.37 -25.61
N GLU A 240 1.64 4.02 -26.61
CA GLU A 240 0.90 5.28 -26.42
C GLU A 240 -0.29 5.12 -25.47
N TRP A 241 -0.95 3.97 -25.48
CA TRP A 241 -2.00 3.68 -24.49
C TRP A 241 -1.43 3.79 -23.08
N TYR A 242 -0.27 3.17 -22.84
CA TYR A 242 0.38 3.18 -21.53
C TYR A 242 0.95 4.55 -21.17
N ASP A 243 1.53 5.28 -22.12
CA ASP A 243 1.99 6.66 -21.92
C ASP A 243 0.85 7.57 -21.40
N ARG A 244 -0.35 7.41 -21.95
CA ARG A 244 -1.51 8.26 -21.63
C ARG A 244 -2.24 7.84 -20.34
N HIS A 245 -2.35 6.54 -20.09
CA HIS A 245 -3.23 6.02 -19.05
C HIS A 245 -2.52 5.25 -17.93
N GLY A 246 -1.27 4.85 -18.15
CA GLY A 246 -0.42 4.15 -17.19
C GLY A 246 -1.07 2.89 -16.62
N PRO A 247 -0.88 2.62 -15.31
CA PRO A 247 -1.46 1.44 -14.65
C PRO A 247 -3.00 1.36 -14.69
N ARG A 248 -3.72 2.46 -14.96
CA ARG A 248 -5.19 2.43 -15.03
C ARG A 248 -5.72 1.54 -16.14
N LEU A 249 -4.91 1.27 -17.17
CA LEU A 249 -5.23 0.29 -18.21
C LEU A 249 -5.42 -1.13 -17.67
N PHE A 250 -4.92 -1.45 -16.47
CA PHE A 250 -4.94 -2.80 -15.89
C PHE A 250 -5.98 -2.94 -14.75
N SER A 251 -6.94 -2.02 -14.66
CA SER A 251 -7.90 -1.94 -13.54
C SER A 251 -8.66 -3.24 -13.27
N GLN A 252 -9.06 -3.98 -14.32
CA GLN A 252 -9.76 -5.28 -14.23
C GLN A 252 -8.81 -6.48 -14.37
N ASN A 253 -7.49 -6.27 -14.44
CA ASN A 253 -6.51 -7.36 -14.45
C ASN A 253 -6.32 -7.94 -13.04
N ILE A 254 -5.97 -9.22 -12.94
CA ILE A 254 -5.69 -9.90 -11.66
C ILE A 254 -4.31 -9.55 -11.09
N ARG A 255 -3.40 -9.09 -11.94
CA ARG A 255 -2.05 -8.67 -11.57
C ARG A 255 -1.64 -7.42 -12.34
N ASN A 256 -0.88 -6.55 -11.70
CA ASN A 256 -0.17 -5.50 -12.41
C ASN A 256 1.13 -6.08 -12.99
N SER A 257 1.80 -5.32 -13.87
CA SER A 257 3.10 -5.75 -14.40
C SER A 257 4.10 -5.93 -13.26
N LEU A 258 4.74 -7.10 -13.19
CA LEU A 258 5.63 -7.50 -12.09
C LEU A 258 7.04 -6.87 -12.17
N GLY A 259 7.21 -5.74 -12.87
CA GLY A 259 8.53 -5.19 -13.19
C GLY A 259 9.38 -6.16 -14.02
N LEU A 260 10.70 -5.93 -14.06
CA LEU A 260 11.66 -6.76 -14.80
C LEU A 260 11.68 -8.21 -14.29
N THR A 261 10.97 -9.09 -15.00
CA THR A 261 11.06 -10.55 -14.84
C THR A 261 11.84 -11.16 -16.01
N THR A 262 12.27 -12.43 -15.89
CA THR A 262 12.93 -13.16 -17.00
C THR A 262 12.07 -13.17 -18.27
N ILE A 263 10.74 -13.18 -18.11
CA ILE A 263 9.77 -13.08 -19.21
C ILE A 263 9.85 -11.69 -19.86
N ASN A 264 9.77 -10.62 -19.07
CA ASN A 264 9.86 -9.25 -19.59
C ASN A 264 11.18 -8.99 -20.34
N SER A 265 12.29 -9.55 -19.84
CA SER A 265 13.60 -9.44 -20.50
C SER A 265 13.61 -10.09 -21.88
N GLY A 266 12.93 -11.24 -22.05
CA GLY A 266 12.79 -11.89 -23.35
C GLY A 266 11.90 -11.11 -24.33
N ILE A 267 10.83 -10.50 -23.82
CA ILE A 267 9.93 -9.64 -24.62
C ILE A 267 10.69 -8.40 -25.11
N GLN A 268 11.43 -7.72 -24.24
CA GLN A 268 12.26 -6.56 -24.59
C GLN A 268 13.36 -6.92 -25.59
N LYS A 269 14.03 -8.07 -25.38
CA LYS A 269 15.05 -8.55 -26.32
C LYS A 269 14.47 -8.75 -27.72
N THR A 270 13.27 -9.32 -27.82
CA THR A 270 12.60 -9.50 -29.12
C THR A 270 12.30 -8.17 -29.78
N LEU A 271 11.79 -7.18 -29.04
CA LEU A 271 11.52 -5.82 -29.56
C LEU A 271 12.78 -5.07 -30.03
N ALA A 272 13.93 -5.34 -29.39
CA ALA A 272 15.18 -4.66 -29.70
C ALA A 272 15.96 -5.35 -30.83
N GLU A 273 15.99 -6.68 -30.87
CA GLU A 273 16.83 -7.46 -31.79
C GLU A 273 16.07 -8.04 -32.99
N GLU A 274 14.78 -8.39 -32.82
CA GLU A 274 13.98 -9.12 -33.82
C GLU A 274 12.51 -8.62 -33.86
N PRO A 275 12.25 -7.33 -34.13
CA PRO A 275 10.91 -6.74 -34.02
C PRO A 275 9.87 -7.38 -34.97
N ASP A 276 10.29 -7.79 -36.17
CA ASP A 276 9.44 -8.52 -37.13
C ASP A 276 8.91 -9.85 -36.55
N ASN A 277 9.66 -10.47 -35.63
CA ASN A 277 9.29 -11.73 -34.99
C ASN A 277 8.37 -11.53 -33.77
N PHE A 278 8.13 -10.28 -33.34
CA PHE A 278 7.38 -9.98 -32.12
C PHE A 278 5.98 -10.57 -32.14
N TRP A 279 5.29 -10.48 -33.28
CA TRP A 279 3.94 -11.04 -33.46
C TRP A 279 3.90 -12.56 -33.24
N TYR A 280 4.97 -13.27 -33.60
CA TYR A 280 5.05 -14.73 -33.51
C TYR A 280 5.44 -15.22 -32.10
N PHE A 281 6.26 -14.45 -31.38
CA PHE A 281 6.79 -14.87 -30.08
C PHE A 281 5.93 -14.44 -28.89
N ASN A 282 4.97 -13.52 -29.10
CA ASN A 282 4.12 -13.00 -28.03
C ASN A 282 2.70 -13.58 -28.07
N ASN A 283 2.12 -13.80 -26.88
CA ASN A 283 0.76 -14.35 -26.72
C ASN A 283 -0.36 -13.35 -27.08
N GLY A 284 -0.03 -12.09 -27.34
CA GLY A 284 -0.98 -11.01 -27.63
C GLY A 284 -1.57 -10.32 -26.40
N ILE A 285 -2.57 -9.47 -26.64
CA ILE A 285 -3.22 -8.62 -25.64
C ILE A 285 -4.73 -8.83 -25.71
N THR A 286 -5.39 -8.99 -24.56
CA THR A 286 -6.87 -9.02 -24.48
C THR A 286 -7.38 -7.81 -23.71
N VAL A 287 -8.28 -7.06 -24.33
CA VAL A 287 -8.89 -5.83 -23.84
C VAL A 287 -10.40 -6.05 -23.66
N LEU A 288 -10.92 -5.73 -22.48
CA LEU A 288 -12.35 -5.60 -22.22
C LEU A 288 -12.73 -4.12 -22.28
N CYS A 289 -13.93 -3.83 -22.76
CA CYS A 289 -14.46 -2.46 -22.85
C CYS A 289 -15.99 -2.46 -22.70
N ASP A 290 -16.56 -1.28 -22.46
CA ASP A 290 -18.00 -1.08 -22.29
C ASP A 290 -18.66 -0.96 -23.65
N SER A 291 -18.02 -0.25 -24.58
CA SER A 291 -18.52 0.03 -25.91
C SER A 291 -17.42 -0.02 -26.96
N ILE A 292 -17.81 -0.34 -28.20
CA ILE A 292 -16.98 -0.23 -29.40
C ILE A 292 -17.75 0.63 -30.40
N GLU A 293 -17.21 1.78 -30.77
CA GLU A 293 -17.63 2.54 -31.94
C GLU A 293 -16.65 2.28 -33.10
N GLU A 294 -17.19 1.90 -34.25
CA GLU A 294 -16.42 1.50 -35.42
C GLU A 294 -16.28 2.66 -36.42
N ARG A 295 -15.05 3.14 -36.63
CA ARG A 295 -14.74 4.12 -37.68
C ARG A 295 -13.95 3.46 -38.80
N TRP A 296 -14.60 3.33 -39.95
CA TRP A 296 -14.05 2.70 -41.15
C TRP A 296 -13.26 3.74 -41.98
N ILE A 297 -11.96 3.50 -42.17
CA ILE A 297 -11.09 4.38 -42.99
C ILE A 297 -11.30 4.11 -44.48
N GLY A 298 -11.50 2.84 -44.83
CA GLY A 298 -11.68 2.38 -46.21
C GLY A 298 -12.93 1.50 -46.39
N ARG A 299 -12.83 0.50 -47.28
CA ARG A 299 -13.91 -0.49 -47.44
C ARG A 299 -13.95 -1.39 -46.20
N ARG A 300 -15.14 -1.87 -45.84
CA ARG A 300 -15.34 -2.81 -44.73
C ARG A 300 -14.82 -4.20 -45.09
N ARG A 301 -13.50 -4.39 -45.05
CA ARG A 301 -12.84 -5.67 -45.34
C ARG A 301 -11.72 -5.94 -44.33
N PRO A 302 -11.43 -7.22 -44.00
CA PRO A 302 -10.39 -7.59 -43.02
C PRO A 302 -8.99 -7.06 -43.31
N ASP A 303 -8.66 -6.86 -44.59
CA ASP A 303 -7.39 -6.36 -45.09
C ASP A 303 -7.23 -4.83 -44.97
N GLU A 304 -8.34 -4.11 -44.75
CA GLU A 304 -8.36 -2.66 -44.56
C GLU A 304 -8.42 -2.31 -43.06
N PRO A 305 -7.74 -1.24 -42.63
CA PRO A 305 -7.73 -0.84 -41.23
C PRO A 305 -9.10 -0.32 -40.76
N VAL A 306 -9.40 -0.58 -39.49
CA VAL A 306 -10.55 -0.02 -38.76
C VAL A 306 -10.05 0.68 -37.51
N ASP A 307 -10.56 1.88 -37.24
CA ASP A 307 -10.35 2.55 -35.96
C ASP A 307 -11.50 2.16 -35.02
N LEU A 308 -11.18 1.49 -33.92
CA LEU A 308 -12.13 1.11 -32.87
C LEU A 308 -12.01 2.10 -31.72
N ILE A 309 -13.05 2.90 -31.48
CA ILE A 309 -13.10 3.83 -30.35
C ILE A 309 -13.74 3.07 -29.19
N LEU A 310 -12.93 2.80 -28.17
CA LEU A 310 -13.28 1.94 -27.05
C LEU A 310 -13.56 2.78 -25.81
N GLY A 311 -14.74 2.58 -25.21
CA GLY A 311 -15.11 3.21 -23.94
C GLY A 311 -14.72 2.37 -22.74
N ASN A 312 -14.11 2.99 -21.72
CA ASN A 312 -13.81 2.39 -20.42
C ASN A 312 -13.05 1.03 -20.50
N VAL A 313 -11.87 1.06 -21.10
CA VAL A 313 -11.08 -0.15 -21.37
C VAL A 313 -10.32 -0.69 -20.16
N SER A 314 -10.11 -2.00 -20.17
CA SER A 314 -9.14 -2.66 -19.30
C SER A 314 -8.45 -3.82 -20.02
N VAL A 315 -7.13 -3.84 -20.01
CA VAL A 315 -6.29 -4.94 -20.47
C VAL A 315 -6.28 -6.05 -19.41
N VAL A 316 -6.95 -7.16 -19.71
CA VAL A 316 -7.11 -8.31 -18.81
C VAL A 316 -6.09 -9.43 -19.05
N ASN A 317 -5.39 -9.40 -20.19
CA ASN A 317 -4.24 -10.25 -20.49
C ASN A 317 -3.24 -9.47 -21.34
N GLY A 318 -1.94 -9.69 -21.11
CA GLY A 318 -0.87 -8.97 -21.83
C GLY A 318 -0.33 -7.72 -21.11
N ALA A 319 -0.62 -7.53 -19.81
CA ALA A 319 -0.11 -6.38 -19.05
C ALA A 319 1.44 -6.27 -19.05
N GLN A 320 2.13 -7.41 -18.98
CA GLN A 320 3.59 -7.48 -19.13
C GLN A 320 4.05 -7.10 -20.53
N THR A 321 3.33 -7.54 -21.57
CA THR A 321 3.60 -7.20 -22.97
C THR A 321 3.47 -5.68 -23.18
N VAL A 322 2.35 -5.08 -22.75
CA VAL A 322 2.12 -3.62 -22.82
C VAL A 322 3.23 -2.84 -22.12
N THR A 323 3.58 -3.24 -20.89
CA THR A 323 4.62 -2.55 -20.11
C THR A 323 6.01 -2.72 -20.74
N SER A 324 6.32 -3.91 -21.26
CA SER A 324 7.61 -4.18 -21.91
C SER A 324 7.75 -3.43 -23.24
N ILE A 325 6.66 -3.28 -24.00
CA ILE A 325 6.60 -2.45 -25.21
C ILE A 325 6.89 -0.99 -24.86
N HIS A 326 6.25 -0.44 -23.82
CA HIS A 326 6.48 0.93 -23.36
C HIS A 326 7.93 1.15 -22.89
N GLU A 327 8.47 0.25 -22.07
CA GLU A 327 9.87 0.32 -21.62
C GLU A 327 10.85 0.22 -22.79
N ALA A 328 10.60 -0.67 -23.76
CA ALA A 328 11.40 -0.80 -24.96
C ALA A 328 11.34 0.46 -25.84
N ARG A 329 10.17 1.11 -25.98
CA ARG A 329 10.04 2.35 -26.76
C ARG A 329 10.92 3.47 -26.22
N SER A 330 11.13 3.51 -24.91
CA SER A 330 12.03 4.48 -24.27
C SER A 330 13.52 4.23 -24.57
N LEU A 331 13.89 2.99 -24.93
CA LEU A 331 15.26 2.56 -25.19
C LEU A 331 15.58 2.49 -26.70
N THR A 332 14.64 1.96 -27.49
CA THR A 332 14.76 1.67 -28.92
C THR A 332 13.45 2.05 -29.64
N PRO A 333 13.15 3.35 -29.80
CA PRO A 333 11.88 3.80 -30.38
C PRO A 333 11.68 3.31 -31.82
N ASP A 334 12.72 3.34 -32.65
CA ASP A 334 12.62 3.00 -34.07
C ASP A 334 12.23 1.52 -34.29
N THR A 335 12.80 0.59 -33.50
CA THR A 335 12.52 -0.85 -33.67
C THR A 335 11.14 -1.25 -33.15
N VAL A 336 10.58 -0.50 -32.19
CA VAL A 336 9.24 -0.76 -31.66
C VAL A 336 8.16 -0.37 -32.66
N GLU A 337 8.40 0.63 -33.51
CA GLU A 337 7.46 1.02 -34.58
C GLU A 337 7.36 -0.05 -35.69
N ASP A 338 8.39 -0.88 -35.85
CA ASP A 338 8.40 -2.01 -36.80
C ASP A 338 7.72 -3.29 -36.26
N ALA A 339 7.35 -3.32 -34.98
CA ALA A 339 6.77 -4.50 -34.33
C ALA A 339 5.24 -4.49 -34.33
N ASP A 340 4.64 -5.66 -34.58
CA ASP A 340 3.20 -5.89 -34.58
C ASP A 340 2.77 -6.83 -33.45
N VAL A 341 1.61 -6.59 -32.83
CA VAL A 341 1.05 -7.45 -31.77
C VAL A 341 -0.41 -7.83 -32.04
N SER A 342 -0.76 -9.08 -31.72
CA SER A 342 -2.13 -9.58 -31.77
C SER A 342 -2.97 -9.01 -30.62
N VAL A 343 -4.07 -8.33 -30.94
CA VAL A 343 -4.98 -7.73 -29.96
C VAL A 343 -6.39 -8.29 -30.15
N ARG A 344 -7.01 -8.67 -29.03
CA ARG A 344 -8.42 -9.04 -28.94
C ARG A 344 -9.18 -8.04 -28.09
N VAL A 345 -10.21 -7.43 -28.65
CA VAL A 345 -11.12 -6.50 -27.97
C VAL A 345 -12.48 -7.14 -27.81
N ILE A 346 -13.08 -7.05 -26.62
CA ILE A 346 -14.40 -7.59 -26.31
C ILE A 346 -15.23 -6.48 -25.64
N ALA A 347 -16.35 -6.09 -26.27
CA ALA A 347 -17.34 -5.20 -25.67
C ALA A 347 -18.35 -6.02 -24.87
N LEU A 348 -18.32 -5.87 -23.54
CA LEU A 348 -19.28 -6.55 -22.68
C LEU A 348 -20.58 -5.75 -22.51
N GLY A 349 -20.67 -4.52 -23.04
CA GLY A 349 -21.88 -3.70 -22.95
C GLY A 349 -22.28 -3.38 -21.51
N ASP A 350 -23.53 -2.94 -21.34
CA ASP A 350 -24.17 -2.79 -20.04
C ASP A 350 -25.05 -4.02 -19.76
N LEU A 351 -24.43 -5.08 -19.23
CA LEU A 351 -25.14 -6.30 -18.78
C LEU A 351 -25.46 -6.24 -17.27
N GLY A 352 -25.35 -5.07 -16.63
CA GLY A 352 -25.47 -4.95 -15.18
C GLY A 352 -24.55 -5.94 -14.43
N ASP A 353 -25.10 -6.64 -13.44
CA ASP A 353 -24.37 -7.58 -12.57
C ASP A 353 -23.74 -8.78 -13.32
N GLU A 354 -24.34 -9.21 -14.45
CA GLU A 354 -23.81 -10.34 -15.23
C GLU A 354 -22.49 -10.00 -15.92
N ARG A 355 -22.27 -8.70 -16.21
CA ARG A 355 -21.04 -8.19 -16.81
C ARG A 355 -19.83 -8.53 -15.97
N ALA A 356 -19.87 -8.21 -14.67
CA ALA A 356 -18.75 -8.38 -13.76
C ALA A 356 -18.38 -9.87 -13.64
N THR A 357 -19.39 -10.74 -13.55
CA THR A 357 -19.21 -12.19 -13.50
C THR A 357 -18.53 -12.73 -14.75
N TYR A 358 -18.97 -12.28 -15.93
CA TYR A 358 -18.42 -12.75 -17.20
C TYR A 358 -17.00 -12.21 -17.43
N ALA A 359 -16.77 -10.93 -17.15
CA ALA A 359 -15.46 -10.28 -17.22
C ALA A 359 -14.43 -11.04 -16.36
N LYS A 360 -14.79 -11.31 -15.09
CA LYS A 360 -13.97 -12.08 -14.14
C LYS A 360 -13.60 -13.46 -14.69
N ARG A 361 -14.55 -14.15 -15.33
CA ARG A 361 -14.33 -15.48 -15.93
C ARG A 361 -13.41 -15.42 -17.16
N ILE A 362 -13.52 -14.39 -18.00
CA ILE A 362 -12.57 -14.15 -19.10
C ILE A 362 -11.16 -13.91 -18.53
N THR A 363 -11.04 -13.02 -17.55
CA THR A 363 -9.74 -12.69 -16.95
C THR A 363 -9.10 -13.92 -16.32
N GLN A 364 -9.87 -14.75 -15.59
CA GLN A 364 -9.38 -16.01 -15.03
C GLN A 364 -8.84 -16.97 -16.10
N THR A 365 -9.69 -17.31 -17.08
CA THR A 365 -9.36 -18.30 -18.11
C THR A 365 -8.21 -17.88 -19.03
N THR A 366 -8.05 -16.57 -19.26
CA THR A 366 -6.97 -16.06 -20.11
C THR A 366 -5.64 -15.99 -19.35
N ASN A 367 -5.65 -15.88 -18.01
CA ASN A 367 -4.43 -15.83 -17.20
C ASN A 367 -3.94 -17.20 -16.69
N THR A 368 -4.78 -18.25 -16.70
CA THR A 368 -4.42 -19.62 -16.30
C THR A 368 -3.36 -20.29 -17.18
N GLN A 369 -2.96 -19.68 -18.30
CA GLN A 369 -1.89 -20.18 -19.18
C GLN A 369 -0.47 -19.87 -18.64
N ASN A 370 -0.34 -19.01 -17.63
CA ASN A 370 0.92 -18.76 -16.92
C ASN A 370 0.87 -19.37 -15.50
N ASP A 371 2.02 -19.60 -14.87
CA ASP A 371 2.09 -20.11 -13.49
C ASP A 371 1.42 -19.11 -12.52
N VAL A 372 0.22 -19.43 -12.04
CA VAL A 372 -0.61 -18.56 -11.17
C VAL A 372 -0.34 -18.91 -9.71
N SER A 373 0.10 -17.94 -8.91
CA SER A 373 0.31 -18.16 -7.47
C SER A 373 -1.03 -18.18 -6.71
N LEU A 374 -1.10 -18.84 -5.55
CA LEU A 374 -2.31 -18.85 -4.70
C LEU A 374 -2.79 -17.43 -4.36
N ARG A 375 -1.85 -16.48 -4.21
CA ARG A 375 -2.16 -15.05 -3.99
C ARG A 375 -2.89 -14.41 -5.17
N ASP A 376 -2.58 -14.80 -6.41
CA ASP A 376 -3.21 -14.23 -7.60
C ASP A 376 -4.69 -14.66 -7.72
N PHE A 377 -5.05 -15.83 -7.16
CA PHE A 377 -6.45 -16.24 -7.04
C PHE A 377 -7.23 -15.42 -6.01
N ILE A 378 -6.57 -14.91 -4.97
CA ILE A 378 -7.20 -14.05 -3.96
C ILE A 378 -7.50 -12.66 -4.52
N ALA A 379 -6.71 -12.17 -5.48
CA ALA A 379 -6.99 -10.91 -6.16
C ALA A 379 -8.30 -10.93 -6.98
N LEU A 380 -8.86 -12.11 -7.21
CA LEU A 380 -10.17 -12.30 -7.82
C LEU A 380 -11.29 -12.39 -6.78
N ASP A 381 -11.01 -12.47 -5.49
CA ASP A 381 -12.04 -12.51 -4.48
C ASP A 381 -12.68 -11.13 -4.32
N ASP A 382 -14.01 -11.07 -4.43
CA ASP A 382 -14.77 -9.83 -4.29
C ASP A 382 -14.66 -9.27 -2.87
N THR A 383 -14.35 -10.11 -1.88
CA THR A 383 -14.04 -9.69 -0.51
C THR A 383 -12.87 -8.71 -0.47
N GLN A 384 -11.79 -8.94 -1.25
CA GLN A 384 -10.64 -8.04 -1.25
C GLN A 384 -10.97 -6.70 -1.92
N ALA A 385 -11.82 -6.71 -2.94
CA ALA A 385 -12.32 -5.49 -3.56
C ALA A 385 -13.19 -4.68 -2.58
N ARG A 386 -14.09 -5.34 -1.83
CA ARG A 386 -14.89 -4.72 -0.77
C ARG A 386 -14.03 -4.14 0.35
N ILE A 387 -13.01 -4.87 0.80
CA ILE A 387 -12.05 -4.36 1.80
C ILE A 387 -11.30 -3.14 1.27
N ARG A 388 -10.83 -3.17 0.01
CA ARG A 388 -10.17 -1.99 -0.59
C ARG A 388 -11.07 -0.78 -0.61
N GLU A 389 -12.31 -0.97 -1.02
CA GLU A 389 -13.32 0.08 -1.05
C GLU A 389 -13.59 0.63 0.36
N ASP A 390 -13.68 -0.23 1.37
CA ASP A 390 -13.84 0.19 2.76
C ASP A 390 -12.64 0.97 3.29
N PHE A 391 -11.41 0.54 2.97
CA PHE A 391 -10.18 1.28 3.30
C PHE A 391 -10.20 2.68 2.70
N ASP A 392 -10.66 2.79 1.46
CA ASP A 392 -10.73 4.05 0.76
C ASP A 392 -11.81 4.95 1.39
N LEU A 393 -13.06 4.47 1.46
CA LEU A 393 -14.21 5.24 1.93
C LEU A 393 -14.09 5.62 3.41
N SER A 394 -13.89 4.62 4.28
CA SER A 394 -13.89 4.79 5.75
C SER A 394 -12.59 5.44 6.25
N LEU A 395 -11.43 5.10 5.69
CA LEU A 395 -10.14 5.53 6.26
C LEU A 395 -9.38 6.52 5.38
N GLY A 396 -9.72 6.65 4.08
CA GLY A 396 -8.89 7.38 3.12
C GLY A 396 -7.50 6.76 2.97
N LYS A 397 -7.39 5.44 3.12
CA LYS A 397 -6.13 4.69 3.09
C LYS A 397 -6.08 3.76 1.89
N GLN A 398 -4.87 3.45 1.44
CA GLN A 398 -4.63 2.54 0.33
C GLN A 398 -4.55 1.09 0.83
N TYR A 399 -5.33 0.21 0.22
CA TYR A 399 -5.23 -1.23 0.42
C TYR A 399 -4.85 -1.91 -0.90
N VAL A 400 -3.60 -2.36 -0.97
CA VAL A 400 -3.08 -3.01 -2.18
C VAL A 400 -3.13 -4.52 -2.02
N TYR A 401 -3.81 -5.20 -2.95
CA TYR A 401 -4.01 -6.64 -2.85
C TYR A 401 -3.57 -7.39 -4.10
N LYS A 402 -3.37 -6.68 -5.22
CA LYS A 402 -2.86 -7.29 -6.45
C LYS A 402 -1.34 -7.40 -6.38
N ARG A 403 -0.81 -8.46 -6.98
CA ARG A 403 0.64 -8.63 -7.11
C ARG A 403 1.19 -7.61 -8.12
N GLY A 404 2.34 -7.00 -7.79
CA GLY A 404 2.98 -5.96 -8.60
C GLY A 404 2.52 -4.53 -8.29
N GLU A 405 1.53 -4.34 -7.41
CA GLU A 405 1.29 -3.04 -6.77
C GLU A 405 2.43 -2.75 -5.80
N ALA A 406 2.93 -1.51 -5.82
CA ALA A 406 3.86 -1.06 -4.81
C ALA A 406 3.13 -0.97 -3.46
N ASP A 407 3.79 -1.45 -2.40
CA ASP A 407 3.25 -1.29 -1.05
C ASP A 407 3.16 0.22 -0.72
N PRO A 408 2.01 0.68 -0.18
CA PRO A 408 1.86 2.07 0.18
C PRO A 408 2.83 2.46 1.30
N ALA A 409 3.12 3.76 1.42
CA ALA A 409 3.86 4.29 2.56
C ALA A 409 3.16 3.88 3.89
N PRO A 410 3.91 3.67 4.99
CA PRO A 410 3.34 3.18 6.24
C PRO A 410 2.12 3.97 6.73
N GLU A 411 2.12 5.30 6.60
CA GLU A 411 1.01 6.17 6.98
C GLU A 411 -0.14 6.16 5.97
N ALA A 412 0.10 5.78 4.71
CA ALA A 412 -0.86 5.81 3.61
C ALA A 412 -1.71 4.55 3.52
N GLY A 413 -1.26 3.42 4.06
CA GLY A 413 -2.05 2.18 4.05
C GLY A 413 -1.24 0.91 4.28
N CYS A 414 -1.73 -0.22 3.74
CA CYS A 414 -1.07 -1.52 3.82
C CYS A 414 -1.37 -2.43 2.62
N SER A 415 -0.60 -3.51 2.50
CA SER A 415 -0.86 -4.58 1.53
C SER A 415 -1.65 -5.73 2.15
N VAL A 416 -2.34 -6.53 1.32
CA VAL A 416 -3.03 -7.76 1.75
C VAL A 416 -2.09 -8.72 2.50
N ALA A 417 -0.82 -8.76 2.12
CA ALA A 417 0.18 -9.58 2.79
C ALA A 417 0.43 -9.10 4.21
N HIS A 418 0.61 -7.79 4.40
CA HIS A 418 0.76 -7.20 5.74
C HIS A 418 -0.51 -7.38 6.58
N ALA A 419 -1.68 -7.10 5.99
CA ALA A 419 -2.98 -7.33 6.63
C ALA A 419 -3.15 -8.78 7.10
N ALA A 420 -2.84 -9.76 6.24
CA ALA A 420 -2.96 -11.17 6.55
C ALA A 420 -2.04 -11.59 7.71
N VAL A 421 -0.79 -11.10 7.74
CA VAL A 421 0.14 -11.38 8.84
C VAL A 421 -0.34 -10.75 10.15
N ALA A 422 -0.80 -9.49 10.12
CA ALA A 422 -1.32 -8.81 11.29
C ALA A 422 -2.56 -9.50 11.86
N LEU A 423 -3.51 -9.88 11.00
CA LEU A 423 -4.69 -10.67 11.39
C LEU A 423 -4.32 -12.07 11.90
N ALA A 424 -3.31 -12.71 11.31
CA ALA A 424 -2.80 -14.01 11.75
C ALA A 424 -2.21 -13.95 13.17
N CYS A 425 -1.46 -12.89 13.50
CA CYS A 425 -0.98 -12.64 14.85
C CYS A 425 -2.13 -12.31 15.83
N ALA A 426 -3.16 -11.57 15.38
CA ALA A 426 -4.33 -11.24 16.19
C ALA A 426 -5.28 -12.41 16.42
N HIS A 427 -5.19 -13.49 15.64
CA HIS A 427 -6.02 -14.68 15.79
C HIS A 427 -5.89 -15.29 17.20
N ARG A 428 -6.97 -15.92 17.71
CA ARG A 428 -7.05 -16.45 19.10
C ARG A 428 -5.99 -17.49 19.47
N THR A 429 -5.33 -18.06 18.49
CA THR A 429 -4.42 -19.20 18.62
C THR A 429 -3.23 -18.99 17.67
N PRO A 430 -2.03 -19.48 18.00
CA PRO A 430 -0.80 -19.09 17.30
C PRO A 430 -0.62 -19.74 15.92
N GLU A 431 -1.47 -20.68 15.49
CA GLU A 431 -1.20 -21.49 14.30
C GLU A 431 -1.04 -20.65 13.04
N LEU A 432 -1.86 -19.61 12.86
CA LEU A 432 -1.77 -18.75 11.69
C LEU A 432 -0.49 -17.91 11.69
N ALA A 433 -0.07 -17.40 12.85
CA ALA A 433 1.21 -16.71 13.00
C ALA A 433 2.41 -17.64 12.70
N VAL A 434 2.35 -18.88 13.16
CA VAL A 434 3.38 -19.91 12.89
C VAL A 434 3.41 -20.30 11.41
N ARG A 435 2.23 -20.42 10.76
CA ARG A 435 2.12 -20.65 9.32
C ARG A 435 2.76 -19.49 8.54
N ALA A 436 2.41 -18.26 8.88
CA ALA A 436 3.03 -17.07 8.30
C ALA A 436 4.55 -17.07 8.46
N LYS A 437 5.07 -17.51 9.62
CA LYS A 437 6.52 -17.61 9.88
C LYS A 437 7.23 -18.62 8.98
N ARG A 438 6.55 -19.71 8.61
CA ARG A 438 7.09 -20.72 7.69
C ARG A 438 7.11 -20.22 6.25
N SER A 439 5.99 -19.68 5.81
CA SER A 439 5.83 -19.01 4.53
C SER A 439 4.50 -18.26 4.52
N THR A 440 4.53 -17.01 4.05
CA THR A 440 3.32 -16.22 3.86
C THR A 440 2.37 -16.84 2.83
N ASP A 441 2.87 -17.69 1.93
CA ASP A 441 2.03 -18.39 0.95
C ASP A 441 1.02 -19.36 1.59
N LEU A 442 1.34 -19.87 2.79
CA LEU A 442 0.44 -20.76 3.52
C LEU A 442 -0.82 -20.04 4.03
N LEU A 443 -0.79 -18.70 4.12
CA LEU A 443 -1.98 -17.91 4.47
C LEU A 443 -2.99 -17.86 3.33
N TRP A 444 -2.57 -18.16 2.10
CA TRP A 444 -3.40 -18.12 0.89
C TRP A 444 -4.07 -19.46 0.57
N GLU A 445 -3.83 -20.51 1.38
CA GLU A 445 -4.48 -21.81 1.25
C GLU A 445 -6.01 -21.64 1.23
N SER A 446 -6.62 -22.03 0.11
CA SER A 446 -8.04 -21.83 -0.20
C SER A 446 -8.93 -22.98 0.29
N GLY A 447 -10.24 -22.72 0.37
CA GLY A 447 -11.25 -23.68 0.84
C GLY A 447 -11.89 -23.28 2.17
N ARG A 448 -13.03 -23.90 2.53
CA ARG A 448 -13.82 -23.52 3.73
C ARG A 448 -13.05 -23.65 5.06
N LEU A 449 -12.04 -24.51 5.10
CA LEU A 449 -11.13 -24.70 6.24
C LEU A 449 -9.72 -24.14 5.98
N GLY A 450 -9.52 -23.48 4.83
CA GLY A 450 -8.25 -22.88 4.46
C GLY A 450 -7.93 -21.65 5.30
N ASN A 451 -6.64 -21.32 5.42
CA ASN A 451 -6.19 -20.21 6.27
C ASN A 451 -6.72 -18.86 5.78
N TYR A 452 -6.91 -18.69 4.47
CA TYR A 452 -7.48 -17.47 3.90
C TYR A 452 -8.91 -17.23 4.41
N ALA A 453 -9.76 -18.26 4.39
CA ALA A 453 -11.13 -18.17 4.87
C ALA A 453 -11.21 -17.88 6.38
N ARG A 454 -10.21 -18.32 7.17
CA ARG A 454 -10.13 -18.00 8.60
C ARG A 454 -9.77 -16.53 8.87
N LEU A 455 -9.07 -15.88 7.95
CA LEU A 455 -8.65 -14.48 8.08
C LEU A 455 -9.67 -13.50 7.48
N PHE A 456 -10.22 -13.84 6.31
CA PHE A 456 -11.06 -12.93 5.51
C PHE A 456 -12.49 -13.44 5.28
N GLY A 457 -12.84 -14.66 5.75
CA GLY A 457 -14.17 -15.24 5.50
C GLY A 457 -15.31 -14.56 6.27
N GLU A 458 -15.02 -13.86 7.36
CA GLU A 458 -15.98 -12.98 8.06
C GLU A 458 -15.97 -11.55 7.51
N GLU A 459 -15.18 -11.26 6.47
CA GLU A 459 -15.00 -9.92 5.89
C GLU A 459 -14.63 -8.85 6.94
N PRO A 460 -13.44 -8.92 7.55
CA PRO A 460 -13.04 -7.96 8.57
C PRO A 460 -13.07 -6.52 8.01
N SER A 461 -13.58 -5.58 8.79
CA SER A 461 -13.64 -4.17 8.38
C SER A 461 -12.25 -3.59 8.16
N ALA A 462 -12.17 -2.52 7.36
CA ALA A 462 -10.95 -1.76 7.17
C ALA A 462 -10.40 -1.24 8.51
N LEU A 463 -11.27 -0.79 9.42
CA LEU A 463 -10.88 -0.33 10.76
C LEU A 463 -10.14 -1.43 11.52
N ARG A 464 -10.69 -2.65 11.56
CA ARG A 464 -10.06 -3.78 12.25
C ARG A 464 -8.75 -4.18 11.63
N ILE A 465 -8.69 -4.33 10.31
CA ILE A 465 -7.45 -4.65 9.60
C ILE A 465 -6.39 -3.59 9.90
N TRP A 466 -6.75 -2.32 9.75
CA TRP A 466 -5.82 -1.20 9.94
C TRP A 466 -5.30 -1.12 11.37
N ARG A 467 -6.17 -1.27 12.37
CA ARG A 467 -5.78 -1.27 13.78
C ARG A 467 -4.87 -2.46 14.12
N CYS A 468 -5.15 -3.65 13.59
CA CYS A 468 -4.23 -4.79 13.71
C CYS A 468 -2.87 -4.50 13.04
N VAL A 469 -2.85 -3.87 11.88
CA VAL A 469 -1.61 -3.47 11.20
C VAL A 469 -0.80 -2.48 12.04
N LEU A 470 -1.44 -1.50 12.67
CA LEU A 470 -0.78 -0.54 13.57
C LEU A 470 -0.17 -1.23 14.79
N VAL A 471 -0.90 -2.13 15.45
CA VAL A 471 -0.37 -2.91 16.59
C VAL A 471 0.83 -3.75 16.14
N HIS A 472 0.73 -4.42 14.99
CA HIS A 472 1.83 -5.21 14.44
C HIS A 472 3.09 -4.36 14.19
N ARG A 473 2.93 -3.14 13.64
CA ARG A 473 4.05 -2.20 13.42
C ARG A 473 4.69 -1.76 14.74
N GLU A 474 3.88 -1.35 15.72
CA GLU A 474 4.40 -0.92 17.03
C GLU A 474 5.14 -2.06 17.74
N VAL A 475 4.66 -3.30 17.63
CA VAL A 475 5.40 -4.48 18.13
C VAL A 475 6.75 -4.62 17.42
N GLY A 476 6.79 -4.46 16.10
CA GLY A 476 8.04 -4.47 15.32
C GLY A 476 9.04 -3.42 15.80
N GLU A 477 8.60 -2.17 15.96
CA GLU A 477 9.45 -1.07 16.47
C GLU A 477 9.93 -1.31 17.91
N ALA A 478 9.06 -1.84 18.78
CA ALA A 478 9.44 -2.23 20.13
C ALA A 478 10.47 -3.38 20.14
N LEU A 479 10.33 -4.35 19.23
CA LEU A 479 11.29 -5.44 19.07
C LEU A 479 12.64 -4.97 18.54
N GLU A 480 12.66 -4.05 17.58
CA GLU A 480 13.91 -3.44 17.06
C GLU A 480 14.64 -2.69 18.18
N ARG A 481 13.93 -1.86 18.96
CA ARG A 481 14.50 -1.17 20.13
C ARG A 481 15.04 -2.14 21.17
N LEU A 482 14.34 -3.25 21.42
CA LEU A 482 14.78 -4.27 22.38
C LEU A 482 15.99 -5.07 21.84
N HIS A 483 16.01 -5.37 20.54
CA HIS A 483 17.08 -6.10 19.88
C HIS A 483 18.44 -5.41 20.06
N GLU A 484 18.47 -4.07 20.04
CA GLU A 484 19.69 -3.30 20.27
C GLU A 484 20.26 -3.47 21.69
N GLN A 485 19.41 -3.83 22.65
CA GLN A 485 19.73 -3.94 24.08
C GLN A 485 20.10 -5.36 24.52
N VAL A 486 19.87 -6.37 23.69
CA VAL A 486 20.16 -7.78 23.97
C VAL A 486 21.22 -8.35 23.02
N ARG A 487 21.86 -9.47 23.41
CA ARG A 487 22.88 -10.14 22.58
C ARG A 487 22.69 -11.66 22.56
N GLY A 488 23.35 -12.31 21.60
CA GLY A 488 23.33 -13.77 21.44
C GLY A 488 21.92 -14.32 21.23
N ARG A 489 21.57 -15.37 21.95
CA ARG A 489 20.29 -16.08 21.82
C ARG A 489 19.08 -15.19 22.12
N ALA A 490 19.20 -14.23 23.04
CA ALA A 490 18.13 -13.27 23.32
C ALA A 490 17.85 -12.37 22.10
N ALA A 491 18.90 -11.89 21.43
CA ALA A 491 18.78 -11.14 20.19
C ALA A 491 18.19 -12.00 19.05
N ASP A 492 18.61 -13.27 18.93
CA ASP A 492 17.99 -14.20 17.97
C ASP A 492 16.50 -14.45 18.25
N THR A 493 16.09 -14.50 19.53
CA THR A 493 14.68 -14.63 19.91
C THR A 493 13.85 -13.43 19.46
N THR A 494 14.36 -12.21 19.60
CA THR A 494 13.65 -11.00 19.13
C THR A 494 13.43 -11.01 17.61
N LEU A 495 14.39 -11.52 16.83
CA LEU A 495 14.32 -11.56 15.36
C LEU A 495 13.50 -12.74 14.84
N ARG A 496 13.72 -13.94 15.40
CA ARG A 496 13.11 -15.18 14.90
C ARG A 496 11.74 -15.45 15.53
N GLY A 497 11.46 -14.90 16.71
CA GLY A 497 10.20 -15.05 17.42
C GLY A 497 9.20 -13.91 17.20
N ASP A 498 9.56 -12.91 16.39
CA ASP A 498 8.75 -11.74 16.00
C ASP A 498 7.22 -12.00 15.91
N LEU A 499 6.78 -12.97 15.11
CA LEU A 499 5.35 -13.23 14.89
C LEU A 499 4.67 -13.91 16.09
N LEU A 500 5.39 -14.75 16.84
CA LEU A 500 4.88 -15.37 18.06
C LEU A 500 4.80 -14.34 19.20
N ILE A 501 5.79 -13.46 19.31
CA ILE A 501 5.79 -12.34 20.26
C ILE A 501 4.65 -11.39 19.92
N CYS A 502 4.47 -11.04 18.65
CA CYS A 502 3.33 -10.24 18.20
C CYS A 502 2.00 -10.90 18.56
N HIS A 503 1.85 -12.20 18.34
CA HIS A 503 0.66 -12.94 18.77
C HIS A 503 0.41 -12.86 20.28
N LEU A 504 1.45 -13.07 21.11
CA LEU A 504 1.34 -12.94 22.57
C LEU A 504 0.90 -11.53 23.00
N VAL A 505 1.48 -10.49 22.40
CA VAL A 505 1.08 -9.10 22.66
C VAL A 505 -0.38 -8.86 22.29
N PHE A 506 -0.84 -9.35 21.13
CA PHE A 506 -2.27 -9.29 20.78
C PHE A 506 -3.16 -9.97 21.82
N GLN A 507 -2.79 -11.17 22.31
CA GLN A 507 -3.58 -11.87 23.33
C GLN A 507 -3.59 -11.15 24.70
N LEU A 508 -2.60 -10.30 24.98
CA LEU A 508 -2.55 -9.44 26.16
C LEU A 508 -3.39 -8.17 25.99
N LEU A 509 -3.47 -7.63 24.77
CA LEU A 509 -4.29 -6.46 24.43
C LEU A 509 -5.76 -6.82 24.17
N ALA A 510 -6.08 -8.08 23.89
CA ALA A 510 -7.41 -8.55 23.47
C ALA A 510 -8.59 -8.01 24.32
N PRO A 511 -8.52 -7.93 25.68
CA PRO A 511 -9.61 -7.36 26.48
C PRO A 511 -9.93 -5.89 26.17
N GLY A 512 -8.97 -5.14 25.61
CA GLY A 512 -9.16 -3.76 25.19
C GLY A 512 -9.54 -3.62 23.72
N MET A 513 -9.62 -4.70 22.93
CA MET A 513 -9.86 -4.66 21.48
C MET A 513 -11.25 -5.21 21.09
N GLU A 514 -12.19 -5.27 22.02
CA GLU A 514 -13.54 -5.80 21.77
C GLU A 514 -14.31 -4.94 20.74
N ASP A 515 -14.14 -3.61 20.81
CA ASP A 515 -14.77 -2.64 19.91
C ASP A 515 -13.83 -2.18 18.78
N VAL A 516 -12.91 -3.04 18.34
CA VAL A 516 -11.92 -2.72 17.29
C VAL A 516 -12.54 -2.39 15.92
N ASP A 517 -13.83 -2.66 15.72
CA ASP A 517 -14.59 -2.27 14.54
C ASP A 517 -15.37 -0.94 14.71
N ASP A 518 -15.44 -0.37 15.93
CA ASP A 518 -16.16 0.89 16.18
C ASP A 518 -15.35 2.10 15.68
N PRO A 519 -15.91 2.98 14.84
CA PRO A 519 -15.24 4.20 14.40
C PRO A 519 -14.73 5.11 15.52
N HIS A 520 -15.39 5.12 16.68
CA HIS A 520 -15.04 5.97 17.82
C HIS A 520 -14.03 5.33 18.77
N PHE A 521 -13.61 4.09 18.50
CA PHE A 521 -12.61 3.40 19.30
C PHE A 521 -11.22 4.03 19.14
N ASP A 522 -10.66 4.50 20.25
CA ASP A 522 -9.31 5.07 20.31
C ASP A 522 -8.26 3.97 20.57
N LEU A 523 -7.42 3.71 19.57
CA LEU A 523 -6.34 2.72 19.65
C LEU A 523 -5.11 3.27 20.39
N ALA A 524 -4.94 4.60 20.51
CA ALA A 524 -3.70 5.20 20.99
C ALA A 524 -3.28 4.73 22.40
N PRO A 525 -4.19 4.59 23.39
CA PRO A 525 -3.83 4.08 24.72
C PRO A 525 -3.31 2.62 24.69
N LEU A 526 -3.78 1.81 23.73
CA LEU A 526 -3.30 0.43 23.58
C LEU A 526 -1.93 0.38 22.91
N LEU A 527 -1.69 1.21 21.88
CA LEU A 527 -0.37 1.32 21.25
C LEU A 527 0.69 1.76 22.26
N ALA A 528 0.37 2.74 23.11
CA ALA A 528 1.28 3.21 24.15
C ALA A 528 1.71 2.10 25.14
N ARG A 529 0.89 1.06 25.32
CA ARG A 529 1.20 -0.09 26.19
C ARG A 529 2.05 -1.15 25.50
N VAL A 530 2.16 -1.16 24.17
CA VAL A 530 2.86 -2.22 23.42
C VAL A 530 4.32 -2.36 23.85
N PRO A 531 5.14 -1.28 23.94
CA PRO A 531 6.54 -1.41 24.35
C PRO A 531 6.72 -2.05 25.73
N ASP A 532 5.83 -1.74 26.68
CA ASP A 532 5.85 -2.26 28.04
C ASP A 532 5.44 -3.75 28.12
N LEU A 533 4.69 -4.25 27.13
CA LEU A 533 4.34 -5.66 27.04
C LEU A 533 5.41 -6.49 26.33
N VAL A 534 6.09 -5.93 25.33
CA VAL A 534 7.07 -6.66 24.51
C VAL A 534 8.23 -7.18 25.34
N ARG A 535 8.81 -6.37 26.24
CA ARG A 535 9.96 -6.80 27.06
C ARG A 535 9.62 -8.00 27.96
N PRO A 536 8.60 -7.94 28.84
CA PRO A 536 8.25 -9.09 29.67
C PRO A 536 7.92 -10.35 28.85
N VAL A 537 7.25 -10.19 27.70
CA VAL A 537 6.95 -11.32 26.80
C VAL A 537 8.24 -11.98 26.30
N VAL A 538 9.21 -11.20 25.83
CA VAL A 538 10.48 -11.73 25.31
C VAL A 538 11.28 -12.43 26.42
N GLU A 539 11.38 -11.81 27.59
CA GLU A 539 12.14 -12.36 28.72
C GLU A 539 11.53 -13.68 29.23
N TRP A 540 10.20 -13.74 29.37
CA TRP A 540 9.50 -15.00 29.69
C TRP A 540 9.64 -16.04 28.59
N LEU A 541 9.59 -15.64 27.32
CA LEU A 541 9.73 -16.56 26.20
C LEU A 541 11.12 -17.19 26.16
N ILE A 542 12.18 -16.41 26.39
CA ILE A 542 13.56 -16.92 26.50
C ILE A 542 13.65 -17.94 27.65
N HIS A 543 13.13 -17.59 28.82
CA HIS A 543 13.16 -18.47 29.99
C HIS A 543 12.42 -19.80 29.74
N GLN A 544 11.22 -19.75 29.14
CA GLN A 544 10.44 -20.96 28.86
C GLN A 544 11.07 -21.82 27.77
N ILE A 545 11.66 -21.22 26.72
CA ILE A 545 12.38 -21.97 25.69
C ILE A 545 13.56 -22.73 26.30
N ASP A 546 14.36 -22.07 27.13
CA ASP A 546 15.55 -22.68 27.74
C ASP A 546 15.15 -23.75 28.77
N THR A 547 14.03 -23.56 29.47
CA THR A 547 13.52 -24.52 30.47
C THR A 547 12.92 -25.76 29.81
N VAL A 548 12.08 -25.59 28.77
CA VAL A 548 11.31 -26.69 28.16
C VAL A 548 12.13 -27.42 27.10
N TYR A 549 12.87 -26.70 26.24
CA TYR A 549 13.58 -27.29 25.11
C TYR A 549 15.12 -27.26 25.25
N GLY A 550 15.62 -26.61 26.31
CA GLY A 550 17.05 -26.50 26.58
C GLY A 550 17.72 -25.29 25.90
N PRO A 551 18.83 -24.80 26.48
CA PRO A 551 19.54 -23.59 26.03
C PRO A 551 20.27 -23.74 24.69
N GLN A 552 20.36 -24.96 24.16
CA GLN A 552 20.97 -25.27 22.85
C GLN A 552 19.93 -25.58 21.77
N SER A 553 18.63 -25.43 22.04
CA SER A 553 17.59 -25.74 21.05
C SER A 553 17.63 -24.76 19.85
N PHE A 554 17.31 -25.27 18.66
CA PHE A 554 17.28 -24.46 17.44
C PHE A 554 16.01 -23.58 17.38
N LEU A 555 16.18 -22.28 17.61
CA LEU A 555 15.09 -21.30 17.66
C LEU A 555 14.20 -21.30 16.41
N THR A 556 14.79 -21.41 15.20
CA THR A 556 14.01 -21.50 13.96
C THR A 556 13.03 -22.66 14.02
N SER A 557 13.50 -23.86 14.39
CA SER A 557 12.63 -25.05 14.46
C SER A 557 11.54 -24.92 15.52
N THR A 558 11.80 -24.17 16.60
CA THR A 558 10.83 -23.89 17.66
C THR A 558 9.74 -22.94 17.16
N PHE A 559 10.10 -21.80 16.58
CA PHE A 559 9.14 -20.80 16.11
C PHE A 559 8.39 -21.19 14.82
N THR A 560 8.82 -22.24 14.12
CA THR A 560 8.11 -22.81 12.98
C THR A 560 7.28 -24.06 13.31
N ASN A 561 7.25 -24.49 14.58
CA ASN A 561 6.50 -25.68 15.02
C ASN A 561 5.25 -25.26 15.79
N GLU A 562 4.07 -25.67 15.29
CA GLU A 562 2.77 -25.27 15.85
C GLU A 562 2.57 -25.76 17.29
N ASP A 563 2.91 -27.01 17.59
CA ASP A 563 2.71 -27.60 18.92
C ASP A 563 3.60 -26.92 19.95
N ARG A 564 4.86 -26.66 19.61
CA ARG A 564 5.79 -25.94 20.49
C ARG A 564 5.34 -24.52 20.75
N CYS A 565 4.88 -23.81 19.72
CA CYS A 565 4.38 -22.45 19.88
C CYS A 565 3.12 -22.40 20.74
N LYS A 566 2.20 -23.37 20.59
CA LYS A 566 1.01 -23.50 21.47
C LYS A 566 1.40 -23.71 22.93
N GLU A 567 2.35 -24.61 23.19
CA GLU A 567 2.86 -24.88 24.52
C GLU A 567 3.48 -23.61 25.14
N LEU A 568 4.37 -22.93 24.41
CA LEU A 568 4.98 -21.68 24.86
C LEU A 568 3.94 -20.59 25.15
N VAL A 569 2.92 -20.43 24.31
CA VAL A 569 1.83 -19.47 24.55
C VAL A 569 1.09 -19.78 25.85
N GLY A 570 0.77 -21.06 26.09
CA GLY A 570 0.13 -21.51 27.32
C GLY A 570 0.96 -21.27 28.58
N LEU A 571 2.28 -21.26 28.47
CA LEU A 571 3.20 -21.00 29.58
C LEU A 571 3.47 -19.52 29.82
N VAL A 572 3.66 -18.73 28.77
CA VAL A 572 4.06 -17.31 28.87
C VAL A 572 2.88 -16.41 29.20
N LEU A 573 1.73 -16.61 28.54
CA LEU A 573 0.59 -15.69 28.65
C LEU A 573 0.06 -15.54 30.09
N PRO A 574 -0.10 -16.61 30.90
CA PRO A 574 -0.54 -16.49 32.29
C PRO A 574 0.48 -15.78 33.18
N MET A 575 1.78 -15.92 32.90
CA MET A 575 2.85 -15.29 33.70
C MET A 575 2.86 -13.78 33.53
N VAL A 576 2.73 -13.31 32.29
CA VAL A 576 2.68 -11.87 31.98
C VAL A 576 1.38 -11.25 32.49
N ARG A 577 0.23 -11.91 32.32
CA ARG A 577 -1.07 -11.43 32.84
C ARG A 577 -1.11 -11.29 34.36
N ALA A 578 -0.37 -12.13 35.08
CA ALA A 578 -0.28 -12.09 36.52
C ALA A 578 0.80 -11.12 37.05
N GLU A 579 1.42 -10.33 36.18
CA GLU A 579 2.50 -9.37 36.51
C GLU A 579 3.60 -9.98 37.39
N ARG A 580 3.93 -11.26 37.15
CA ARG A 580 4.97 -11.95 37.93
C ARG A 580 6.33 -11.32 37.65
N SER A 581 7.21 -11.36 38.66
CA SER A 581 8.59 -10.89 38.53
C SER A 581 9.26 -11.58 37.35
N VAL A 582 9.72 -10.78 36.40
CA VAL A 582 10.27 -11.29 35.15
C VAL A 582 11.59 -12.01 35.43
N PRO A 583 11.83 -13.22 34.89
CA PRO A 583 13.07 -13.94 35.11
C PRO A 583 14.27 -13.11 34.61
N GLU A 584 15.32 -13.01 35.41
CA GLU A 584 16.56 -12.41 34.92
C GLU A 584 17.09 -13.20 33.73
N VAL A 585 17.30 -12.51 32.62
CA VAL A 585 17.95 -13.10 31.44
C VAL A 585 19.39 -13.44 31.83
N PRO A 586 19.86 -14.69 31.64
CA PRO A 586 21.20 -15.10 32.01
C PRO A 586 22.27 -14.13 31.50
N ASP A 587 23.30 -13.85 32.31
CA ASP A 587 24.41 -12.93 32.00
C ASP A 587 25.08 -13.20 30.65
N THR A 588 25.05 -14.46 30.17
CA THR A 588 25.56 -14.86 28.85
C THR A 588 24.80 -14.24 27.67
N TYR A 589 23.63 -13.66 27.90
CA TYR A 589 22.78 -13.01 26.89
C TYR A 589 22.61 -11.50 27.11
N GLN A 590 23.21 -10.95 28.18
CA GLN A 590 23.29 -9.51 28.40
C GLN A 590 24.53 -8.94 27.69
N PRO A 591 24.47 -7.69 27.16
CA PRO A 591 25.66 -7.05 26.62
C PRO A 591 26.71 -6.90 27.74
N PRO A 592 28.00 -7.19 27.50
CA PRO A 592 29.04 -6.93 28.50
C PRO A 592 29.02 -5.44 28.85
N ALA A 593 29.25 -5.12 30.14
CA ALA A 593 29.35 -3.75 30.61
C ALA A 593 30.19 -2.91 29.63
N PRO A 594 29.77 -1.67 29.29
CA PRO A 594 30.45 -0.85 28.30
C PRO A 594 31.91 -0.68 28.70
N GLN A 595 32.79 -1.47 28.09
CA GLN A 595 34.21 -1.28 28.24
C GLN A 595 34.54 0.02 27.50
N PRO A 596 35.34 0.92 28.11
CA PRO A 596 35.82 2.10 27.39
C PRO A 596 36.44 1.62 26.08
N ARG A 597 35.90 2.14 24.96
CA ARG A 597 36.41 1.83 23.62
C ARG A 597 37.93 1.93 23.68
N ARG A 598 38.64 0.80 23.58
CA ARG A 598 40.08 0.84 23.31
C ARG A 598 40.22 1.62 22.01
N ARG A 599 40.79 2.83 22.09
CA ARG A 599 41.09 3.68 20.92
C ARG A 599 41.71 2.78 19.84
N ARG A 600 41.16 2.82 18.63
CA ARG A 600 41.65 2.02 17.48
C ARG A 600 43.17 2.22 17.42
N ARG A 601 43.92 1.11 17.39
CA ARG A 601 45.38 1.15 17.23
C ARG A 601 45.71 1.97 15.97
N PRO A 602 46.64 2.92 16.02
CA PRO A 602 46.96 3.77 14.89
C PRO A 602 47.54 2.94 13.74
N ASN A 603 47.20 3.32 12.51
CA ASN A 603 47.68 2.62 11.32
C ASN A 603 49.00 3.27 10.88
N ALA A 604 50.13 2.68 11.30
CA ALA A 604 51.45 3.32 11.21
C ALA A 604 51.82 3.81 9.80
N VAL A 605 51.60 3.02 8.75
CA VAL A 605 51.99 3.38 7.38
C VAL A 605 51.22 4.63 6.87
N PRO A 606 49.88 4.67 6.90
CA PRO A 606 49.14 5.89 6.58
C PRO A 606 49.55 7.12 7.39
N THR A 607 49.86 6.95 8.68
CA THR A 607 50.36 8.02 9.56
C THR A 607 51.68 8.58 9.05
N LEU A 608 52.69 7.72 8.81
CA LEU A 608 54.00 8.14 8.32
C LEU A 608 53.94 8.84 6.96
N VAL A 609 53.11 8.32 6.03
CA VAL A 609 52.93 8.91 4.69
C VAL A 609 52.25 10.28 4.79
N THR A 610 51.20 10.41 5.61
CA THR A 610 50.45 11.66 5.75
C THR A 610 51.28 12.76 6.42
N ALA A 611 52.01 12.39 7.47
CA ALA A 611 52.93 13.27 8.19
C ALA A 611 54.25 13.53 7.43
N ARG A 612 54.48 12.84 6.30
CA ARG A 612 55.72 12.94 5.49
C ARG A 612 57.01 12.78 6.31
N LEU A 613 56.99 11.86 7.28
CA LEU A 613 58.12 11.67 8.21
C LEU A 613 59.35 11.00 7.58
N LEU A 614 59.18 10.41 6.40
CA LEU A 614 60.25 9.74 5.65
C LEU A 614 60.28 10.28 4.22
N ALA A 615 61.49 10.55 3.72
CA ALA A 615 61.71 10.92 2.33
C ALA A 615 61.59 9.69 1.41
N GLU A 616 61.19 9.89 0.16
CA GLU A 616 61.19 8.85 -0.86
C GLU A 616 62.59 8.23 -0.99
N GLY A 617 62.67 6.89 -1.03
CA GLY A 617 63.93 6.16 -1.10
C GLY A 617 64.66 5.97 0.24
N THR A 618 64.09 6.40 1.37
CA THR A 618 64.75 6.23 2.68
C THR A 618 65.03 4.75 2.96
N PRO A 619 66.28 4.35 3.28
CA PRO A 619 66.61 2.96 3.55
C PRO A 619 66.00 2.50 4.88
N VAL A 620 65.37 1.33 4.85
CA VAL A 620 64.78 0.67 6.01
C VAL A 620 65.27 -0.77 6.08
N LEU A 621 65.58 -1.20 7.31
CA LEU A 621 66.18 -2.51 7.56
C LEU A 621 65.19 -3.41 8.29
N TYR A 622 65.10 -4.65 7.85
CA TYR A 622 64.37 -5.70 8.53
C TYR A 622 65.10 -6.11 9.79
N VAL A 623 64.40 -6.08 10.93
CA VAL A 623 64.92 -6.49 12.23
C VAL A 623 63.95 -7.50 12.86
N PRO A 624 64.39 -8.76 13.08
CA PRO A 624 63.61 -9.76 13.80
C PRO A 624 63.22 -9.28 15.21
N MET A 625 61.97 -9.48 15.64
CA MET A 625 61.49 -8.94 16.92
C MET A 625 61.75 -9.85 18.12
N ASN A 626 61.95 -11.15 17.90
CA ASN A 626 62.09 -12.12 18.98
C ASN A 626 63.07 -13.24 18.61
N ALA A 627 63.56 -13.96 19.63
CA ALA A 627 64.56 -15.01 19.45
C ALA A 627 64.12 -16.16 18.50
N PRO A 628 62.85 -16.61 18.49
CA PRO A 628 62.38 -17.58 17.49
C PRO A 628 62.50 -17.07 16.04
N GLU A 629 62.03 -15.84 15.79
CA GLU A 629 62.10 -15.20 14.47
C GLU A 629 63.55 -15.03 14.03
N GLU A 630 64.41 -14.50 14.91
CA GLU A 630 65.83 -14.32 14.64
C GLU A 630 66.50 -15.65 14.28
N LYS A 631 66.27 -16.69 15.08
CA LYS A 631 66.84 -18.03 14.82
C LYS A 631 66.40 -18.58 13.47
N ALA A 632 65.16 -18.34 13.06
CA ALA A 632 64.62 -18.85 11.80
C ALA A 632 65.19 -18.11 10.57
N VAL A 633 65.32 -16.79 10.63
CA VAL A 633 65.68 -15.98 9.46
C VAL A 633 67.18 -15.68 9.34
N ARG A 634 67.96 -15.75 10.44
CA ARG A 634 69.36 -15.27 10.46
C ARG A 634 70.23 -15.90 9.37
N ALA A 635 70.25 -17.24 9.27
CA ALA A 635 71.08 -17.92 8.28
C ALA A 635 70.71 -17.54 6.84
N TRP A 636 69.43 -17.31 6.58
CA TRP A 636 68.91 -16.93 5.27
C TRP A 636 69.19 -15.47 4.92
N LEU A 637 69.07 -14.55 5.89
CA LEU A 637 69.41 -13.13 5.71
C LEU A 637 70.93 -12.92 5.51
N THR A 638 71.77 -13.60 6.31
CA THR A 638 73.23 -13.47 6.20
C THR A 638 73.77 -13.94 4.83
N ALA A 639 73.03 -14.81 4.13
CA ALA A 639 73.43 -15.29 2.81
C ALA A 639 73.34 -14.23 1.69
N ASP A 640 72.52 -13.19 1.85
CA ASP A 640 72.45 -12.06 0.89
C ASP A 640 72.01 -10.78 1.62
N PRO A 641 72.90 -9.77 1.78
CA PRO A 641 72.61 -8.52 2.48
C PRO A 641 71.41 -7.75 1.92
N ARG A 642 71.00 -7.99 0.67
CA ARG A 642 69.82 -7.34 0.08
C ARG A 642 68.51 -7.84 0.68
N ARG A 643 68.50 -9.01 1.34
CA ARG A 643 67.29 -9.63 1.89
C ARG A 643 66.75 -8.90 3.12
N GLU A 644 67.61 -8.23 3.86
CA GLU A 644 67.21 -7.41 5.01
C GLU A 644 66.99 -5.94 4.65
N GLN A 645 67.22 -5.53 3.40
CA GLN A 645 67.16 -4.13 2.97
C GLN A 645 65.90 -3.85 2.15
N ALA A 646 65.22 -2.75 2.47
CA ALA A 646 64.17 -2.18 1.64
C ALA A 646 64.28 -0.66 1.57
N SER A 647 63.63 -0.06 0.60
CA SER A 647 63.53 1.40 0.45
C SER A 647 62.10 1.85 0.65
N TRP A 648 61.92 2.91 1.43
CA TRP A 648 60.63 3.52 1.69
C TRP A 648 60.09 4.25 0.45
N THR A 649 58.80 4.10 0.20
CA THR A 649 58.02 4.88 -0.77
C THR A 649 56.80 5.48 -0.07
N ASN A 650 56.33 6.63 -0.54
CA ASN A 650 55.14 7.28 0.04
C ASN A 650 53.80 6.64 -0.40
N ASP A 651 53.80 5.33 -0.68
CA ASP A 651 52.59 4.56 -0.98
C ASP A 651 51.88 4.14 0.31
N ARG A 652 50.58 4.44 0.44
CA ARG A 652 49.79 4.16 1.66
C ARG A 652 49.52 2.67 1.91
N SER A 653 49.79 1.80 0.93
CA SER A 653 49.47 0.37 0.96
C SER A 653 50.71 -0.53 0.86
N LYS A 654 51.66 -0.18 -0.02
CA LYS A 654 52.88 -0.93 -0.30
C LYS A 654 54.12 -0.04 -0.23
N PRO A 655 54.45 0.47 0.97
CA PRO A 655 55.48 1.50 1.14
C PRO A 655 56.92 0.97 1.05
N LEU A 656 57.14 -0.34 0.84
CA LEU A 656 58.47 -0.95 0.89
C LEU A 656 58.84 -1.57 -0.45
N VAL A 657 59.90 -1.06 -1.08
CA VAL A 657 60.53 -1.70 -2.24
C VAL A 657 61.66 -2.58 -1.73
N TRP A 658 61.56 -3.89 -1.91
CA TRP A 658 62.53 -4.83 -1.37
C TRP A 658 63.80 -4.87 -2.24
N ALA A 659 64.98 -4.76 -1.63
CA ALA A 659 66.24 -4.68 -2.39
C ALA A 659 66.63 -6.01 -3.05
N TYR A 660 66.05 -7.14 -2.61
CA TYR A 660 66.34 -8.46 -3.17
C TYR A 660 65.70 -8.71 -4.54
N ASP A 661 64.46 -8.26 -4.76
CA ASP A 661 63.69 -8.50 -5.98
C ASP A 661 63.18 -7.23 -6.70
N GLY A 662 63.29 -6.06 -6.06
CA GLY A 662 62.84 -4.77 -6.60
C GLY A 662 61.33 -4.54 -6.57
N ASN A 663 60.54 -5.44 -5.97
CA ASN A 663 59.08 -5.32 -5.96
C ASN A 663 58.56 -4.51 -4.76
N PRO A 664 57.41 -3.82 -4.89
CA PRO A 664 56.76 -3.12 -3.79
C PRO A 664 55.87 -4.06 -2.96
N TYR A 665 55.96 -3.92 -1.63
CA TYR A 665 55.27 -4.73 -0.64
C TYR A 665 54.67 -3.88 0.47
N SER A 666 53.60 -4.41 1.08
CA SER A 666 53.12 -3.90 2.37
C SER A 666 54.10 -4.28 3.47
N ALA A 667 54.17 -3.49 4.55
CA ALA A 667 55.09 -3.74 5.67
C ALA A 667 54.91 -5.13 6.29
N SER A 668 53.67 -5.63 6.38
CA SER A 668 53.37 -6.98 6.86
C SER A 668 53.58 -8.05 5.79
N GLY A 669 53.25 -7.74 4.52
CA GLY A 669 53.39 -8.68 3.41
C GLY A 669 54.84 -9.05 3.14
N LEU A 670 55.76 -8.08 3.24
CA LEU A 670 57.19 -8.35 3.06
C LEU A 670 57.76 -9.24 4.16
N VAL A 671 57.34 -9.04 5.41
CA VAL A 671 57.77 -9.90 6.52
C VAL A 671 57.29 -11.34 6.32
N ASN A 672 56.02 -11.53 5.97
CA ASN A 672 55.49 -12.87 5.69
C ASN A 672 56.26 -13.53 4.55
N ARG A 673 56.61 -12.76 3.51
CA ARG A 673 57.41 -13.26 2.38
C ARG A 673 58.82 -13.67 2.81
N ILE A 674 59.46 -12.89 3.69
CA ILE A 674 60.76 -13.24 4.28
C ILE A 674 60.66 -14.54 5.09
N TRP A 675 59.64 -14.69 5.93
CA TRP A 675 59.44 -15.91 6.73
C TRP A 675 59.22 -17.15 5.86
N GLU A 676 58.39 -17.02 4.82
CA GLU A 676 58.12 -18.08 3.85
C GLU A 676 59.42 -18.51 3.14
N LEU A 677 60.20 -17.56 2.63
CA LEU A 677 61.44 -17.85 1.91
C LEU A 677 62.57 -18.34 2.81
N ALA A 678 62.55 -17.98 4.10
CA ALA A 678 63.45 -18.49 5.12
C ALA A 678 63.06 -19.89 5.63
N GLY A 679 61.88 -20.41 5.25
CA GLY A 679 61.41 -21.74 5.64
C GLY A 679 60.97 -21.83 7.12
N TRP A 680 60.37 -20.77 7.67
CA TRP A 680 59.93 -20.77 9.06
C TRP A 680 58.53 -21.39 9.24
N ASP A 681 58.47 -22.71 9.38
CA ASP A 681 57.19 -23.47 9.48
C ASP A 681 56.33 -23.14 10.71
N GLN A 682 56.91 -22.54 11.75
CA GLN A 682 56.21 -22.15 12.99
C GLN A 682 55.87 -20.64 13.04
N ALA A 683 55.94 -19.94 11.91
CA ALA A 683 55.62 -18.52 11.87
C ALA A 683 54.15 -18.26 12.27
N PRO A 684 53.87 -17.23 13.10
CA PRO A 684 52.51 -16.88 13.49
C PRO A 684 51.69 -16.36 12.30
N THR A 685 50.37 -16.58 12.34
CA THR A 685 49.44 -16.14 11.27
C THR A 685 49.22 -14.62 11.21
N ALA A 686 49.58 -13.90 12.28
CA ALA A 686 49.46 -12.44 12.35
C ALA A 686 50.82 -11.80 12.67
N VAL A 687 51.15 -10.74 11.93
CA VAL A 687 52.45 -10.05 12.03
C VAL A 687 52.29 -8.55 12.26
N GLN A 688 53.12 -8.00 13.15
CA GLN A 688 53.28 -6.55 13.30
C GLN A 688 54.35 -6.09 12.30
N GLY A 689 53.96 -5.93 11.04
CA GLY A 689 54.87 -5.57 9.94
C GLY A 689 55.68 -4.29 10.22
N PRO A 690 55.04 -3.13 10.47
CA PRO A 690 55.76 -1.86 10.68
C PRO A 690 56.79 -1.88 11.82
N ALA A 691 56.58 -2.71 12.85
CA ALA A 691 57.51 -2.81 13.98
C ALA A 691 58.85 -3.51 13.63
N ARG A 692 58.92 -4.19 12.48
CA ARG A 692 60.10 -4.94 12.01
C ARG A 692 60.98 -4.17 11.05
N TRP A 693 60.59 -2.96 10.67
CA TRP A 693 61.31 -2.13 9.71
C TRP A 693 61.89 -0.93 10.44
N VAL A 694 63.22 -0.87 10.54
CA VAL A 694 63.95 0.13 11.31
C VAL A 694 64.64 1.11 10.37
N VAL A 695 64.42 2.40 10.62
CA VAL A 695 65.06 3.50 9.88
C VAL A 695 66.33 3.92 10.63
N GLY A 696 67.46 3.93 9.93
CA GLY A 696 68.75 4.40 10.47
C GLY A 696 69.23 3.66 11.74
N GLY A 697 68.78 2.43 11.96
CA GLY A 697 69.13 1.60 13.12
C GLY A 697 68.57 2.09 14.47
N LYS A 698 67.64 3.05 14.48
CA LYS A 698 67.17 3.72 15.71
C LYS A 698 65.72 3.41 16.07
N LYS A 699 64.78 3.65 15.15
CA LYS A 699 63.33 3.56 15.42
C LYS A 699 62.65 2.71 14.36
N SER A 700 61.68 1.90 14.78
CA SER A 700 60.83 1.19 13.81
C SER A 700 59.81 2.14 13.18
N LEU A 701 59.25 1.77 12.03
CA LEU A 701 58.13 2.51 11.42
C LEU A 701 56.94 2.63 12.38
N TRP A 702 56.75 1.63 13.26
CA TRP A 702 55.75 1.69 14.32
C TRP A 702 56.07 2.77 15.36
N ASP A 703 57.29 2.77 15.90
CA ASP A 703 57.69 3.74 16.94
C ASP A 703 57.60 5.17 16.43
N MET A 704 58.02 5.41 15.19
CA MET A 704 57.93 6.72 14.54
C MET A 704 56.48 7.21 14.41
N ALA A 705 55.53 6.32 14.10
CA ALA A 705 54.13 6.68 14.01
C ALA A 705 53.49 6.98 15.39
N VAL A 706 53.87 6.21 16.41
CA VAL A 706 53.39 6.42 17.79
C VAL A 706 53.87 7.74 18.36
N GLU A 707 55.15 8.07 18.17
CA GLU A 707 55.76 9.30 18.68
C GLU A 707 55.19 10.57 18.02
N TRP A 708 54.93 10.51 16.71
CA TRP A 708 54.28 11.61 16.00
C TRP A 708 52.83 11.84 16.48
N LEU A 709 52.06 10.76 16.69
CA LEU A 709 50.70 10.90 17.21
C LEU A 709 50.66 11.43 18.65
N ALA A 710 51.63 11.04 19.49
CA ALA A 710 51.75 11.56 20.85
C ALA A 710 52.08 13.07 20.87
N THR A 711 52.84 13.56 19.88
CA THR A 711 53.19 14.99 19.78
C THR A 711 52.07 15.86 19.18
N GLU A 712 51.23 15.31 18.29
CA GLU A 712 50.00 15.98 17.82
C GLU A 712 48.94 16.07 18.93
N GLU A 713 48.78 15.03 19.77
CA GLU A 713 47.82 15.06 20.90
C GLU A 713 48.20 16.11 21.99
N GLU A 714 49.49 16.44 22.14
CA GLU A 714 49.96 17.52 23.03
C GLU A 714 49.80 18.93 22.43
N THR A 715 49.55 19.05 21.12
CA THR A 715 49.34 20.34 20.43
C THR A 715 47.87 20.66 20.17
N GLU A 716 46.98 19.67 20.22
CA GLU A 716 45.51 19.83 20.13
C GLU A 716 44.77 19.89 21.49
N GLY A 717 45.46 19.61 22.61
CA GLY A 717 44.95 19.74 23.98
C GLY A 717 45.41 21.02 24.66
#